data_AF-A0A6N7S213-F1
#
_entry.id   AF-A0A6N7S213-F1
#
_cell.length_a   1.000
_cell.length_b   1.000
_cell.length_c   1.000
_cell.angle_alpha   90.00
_cell.angle_beta   90.00
_cell.angle_gamma   90.00
#
_symmetry.space_group_name_H-M   'P 1'
#
loop_
_entity.id
_entity.type
_entity.pdbx_description
1 polymer ?
#
loop_
_entity_poly.entity_id
_entity_poly.type
_entity_poly.pdbx_seq_one_letter_code
_entity_poly.pdbx_strand_id
1 'polypeptide(L)'
;MKSQSKEYPEECMNKLKKILISFAVLGMITGCSPAPDSSSGSGPVTLRIGTWNIASQKHPDPQAMAAVLAKHRLDAVGIQEVDVQNNRNSQDLAQAFVNDDVPYVHFAKGRDFADGAFGIGIVSQHELLQVSSIPLESTGSRATKTLERVVIEKDGVQIALYNTHLSWENLDLRRRQIAQVIQRVNADPMEYKVITGDFNTDQHEYEYSMFLDNFNVANGYKSMWYDTYREADDPSMNVFTIDNVLCTKNMRITDIQRVESDLSDHDLFYAEFELLGEVEGLANSDNRALGQNVIVSSLNEEISPYLLVDYDTKTPWVSDAADQQFITIELDRVYAVDQINVLWDTVKAKQYLVSGSLDGESYQTLAEIQDVKDSDAIAVNNQPVKFVRLELSGKKAANQGYEITEIQIFGDPLSPQIDSANRLPQGSFEVWNGNQPEGWNWTVVQAEEHSGSAAFVLSADTAAKTVGSSSLMLTQSGIRSGIDGVLSTSAAVKPNTTYQLVFDHRAQQLSSTDFTIEMTQKTANGESISTHQVTLNDNLCMSEEWAVYSLNFVTAYSADSLDLSFRLSGAEWTLWLDDVQIREAVPTENIFLKTEAAALKVGDKTTVTGERLPKEASDVTLHWFSSDERVAVVDEQGQVTAMKPGKAYIGLCSDSELRVESSLLITVEE
;
A
#
# COMPACT_ATOMS: atom_id res chain seq x y z
N MET A 1 -14.97 20.25 -47.44
CA MET A 1 -14.29 20.26 -46.14
C MET A 1 -15.13 19.47 -45.17
N LYS A 2 -14.80 18.19 -44.97
CA LYS A 2 -15.38 17.32 -43.94
C LYS A 2 -14.30 17.15 -42.87
N SER A 3 -14.57 17.53 -41.63
CA SER A 3 -13.70 17.26 -40.49
C SER A 3 -13.91 15.81 -40.07
N GLN A 4 -12.83 15.03 -40.08
CA GLN A 4 -12.79 13.69 -39.53
C GLN A 4 -12.86 13.78 -38.00
N SER A 5 -13.88 13.18 -37.42
CA SER A 5 -13.88 12.74 -36.02
C SER A 5 -12.84 11.64 -35.88
N LYS A 6 -11.88 11.80 -34.97
CA LYS A 6 -11.07 10.68 -34.49
C LYS A 6 -12.01 9.76 -33.71
N GLU A 7 -12.38 8.64 -34.30
CA GLU A 7 -13.00 7.53 -33.58
C GLU A 7 -11.96 6.96 -32.61
N TYR A 8 -12.28 6.97 -31.33
CA TYR A 8 -11.54 6.22 -30.32
C TYR A 8 -11.90 4.73 -30.49
N PRO A 9 -10.94 3.79 -30.45
CA PRO A 9 -11.24 2.38 -30.72
C PRO A 9 -12.11 1.76 -29.61
N GLU A 10 -13.23 1.13 -29.99
CA GLU A 10 -14.11 0.32 -29.14
C GLU A 10 -13.38 -0.81 -28.37
N GLU A 11 -12.14 -1.13 -28.73
CA GLU A 11 -11.30 -2.15 -28.09
C GLU A 11 -10.89 -1.80 -26.64
N CYS A 12 -10.74 -0.51 -26.30
CA CYS A 12 -10.36 -0.12 -24.93
C CYS A 12 -11.49 -0.40 -23.91
N MET A 13 -12.76 -0.26 -24.34
CA MET A 13 -13.93 -0.58 -23.52
C MET A 13 -14.16 -2.08 -23.32
N ASN A 14 -13.77 -2.92 -24.28
CA ASN A 14 -13.89 -4.37 -24.15
C ASN A 14 -12.80 -4.97 -23.24
N LYS A 15 -11.63 -4.32 -23.10
CA LYS A 15 -10.58 -4.70 -22.14
C LYS A 15 -11.04 -4.49 -20.69
N LEU A 16 -11.73 -3.39 -20.41
CA LEU A 16 -12.36 -3.11 -19.11
C LEU A 16 -13.40 -4.16 -18.72
N LYS A 17 -14.16 -4.71 -19.68
CA LYS A 17 -15.23 -5.70 -19.40
C LYS A 17 -14.73 -7.10 -19.01
N LYS A 18 -13.52 -7.49 -19.43
CA LYS A 18 -12.92 -8.81 -19.10
C LYS A 18 -12.14 -8.82 -17.79
N ILE A 19 -11.77 -7.64 -17.27
CA ILE A 19 -11.02 -7.45 -16.02
C ILE A 19 -11.97 -7.18 -14.82
N LEU A 20 -13.30 -7.16 -15.05
CA LEU A 20 -14.37 -7.02 -14.04
C LEU A 20 -14.57 -8.27 -13.14
N ILE A 21 -13.50 -8.92 -12.71
CA ILE A 21 -13.52 -9.82 -11.55
C ILE A 21 -13.25 -8.89 -10.35
N SER A 22 -14.20 -8.37 -9.57
CA SER A 22 -15.49 -8.92 -9.14
C SER A 22 -16.51 -7.79 -8.91
N PHE A 23 -17.40 -7.55 -9.87
CA PHE A 23 -18.71 -6.95 -9.58
C PHE A 23 -19.78 -7.96 -10.02
N ALA A 24 -20.05 -8.94 -9.16
CA ALA A 24 -21.23 -9.77 -9.36
C ALA A 24 -22.47 -8.91 -9.15
N VAL A 25 -23.26 -8.80 -10.22
CA VAL A 25 -24.59 -8.21 -10.23
C VAL A 25 -25.42 -8.81 -9.10
N LEU A 26 -25.94 -7.92 -8.26
CA LEU A 26 -26.95 -8.16 -7.23
C LEU A 26 -27.98 -9.19 -7.71
N GLY A 27 -28.04 -10.35 -7.05
CA GLY A 27 -29.23 -11.18 -7.12
C GLY A 27 -30.41 -10.35 -6.62
N MET A 28 -31.49 -10.24 -7.39
CA MET A 28 -32.72 -9.61 -6.95
C MET A 28 -33.27 -10.35 -5.73
N ILE A 29 -32.88 -9.95 -4.52
CA ILE A 29 -33.71 -10.17 -3.35
C ILE A 29 -34.72 -9.04 -3.39
N THR A 30 -35.91 -9.35 -3.89
CA THR A 30 -37.11 -8.53 -3.75
C THR A 30 -37.58 -8.60 -2.30
N GLY A 31 -36.76 -8.10 -1.38
CA GLY A 31 -37.16 -7.74 -0.05
C GLY A 31 -37.48 -6.26 -0.05
N CYS A 32 -38.75 -5.88 0.14
CA CYS A 32 -39.04 -4.51 0.55
C CYS A 32 -38.31 -4.28 1.87
N SER A 33 -37.19 -3.57 1.84
CA SER A 33 -36.71 -2.88 3.03
C SER A 33 -37.85 -1.98 3.50
N PRO A 34 -38.30 -2.07 4.75
CA PRO A 34 -39.24 -1.10 5.28
C PRO A 34 -38.60 0.29 5.14
N ALA A 35 -39.41 1.28 4.75
CA ALA A 35 -38.98 2.68 4.74
C ALA A 35 -38.31 3.02 6.08
N PRO A 36 -37.26 3.87 6.09
CA PRO A 36 -36.54 4.19 7.31
C PRO A 36 -37.54 4.70 8.34
N ASP A 37 -37.63 3.97 9.46
CA ASP A 37 -38.38 4.44 10.62
C ASP A 37 -37.68 5.71 11.09
N SER A 38 -38.34 6.86 10.91
CA SER A 38 -37.86 8.18 11.32
C SER A 38 -37.72 8.37 12.85
N SER A 39 -37.65 7.29 13.61
CA SER A 39 -37.20 7.35 15.00
C SER A 39 -35.68 7.37 15.01
N SER A 40 -35.10 8.57 14.98
CA SER A 40 -33.73 8.78 15.42
C SER A 40 -33.59 8.19 16.82
N GLY A 41 -32.95 7.02 16.93
CA GLY A 41 -32.53 6.49 18.21
C GLY A 41 -31.67 7.56 18.86
N SER A 42 -32.07 8.06 20.02
CA SER A 42 -31.35 9.14 20.72
C SER A 42 -30.03 8.66 21.35
N GLY A 43 -29.50 7.52 20.90
CA GLY A 43 -28.28 6.90 21.38
C GLY A 43 -27.13 7.11 20.39
N PRO A 44 -25.88 6.96 20.83
CA PRO A 44 -24.72 7.05 19.95
C PRO A 44 -24.74 5.91 18.93
N VAL A 45 -24.29 6.18 17.70
CA VAL A 45 -24.09 5.14 16.69
C VAL A 45 -22.95 4.24 17.13
N THR A 46 -23.15 2.93 17.08
CA THR A 46 -22.13 1.94 17.45
C THR A 46 -21.73 1.07 16.27
N LEU A 47 -20.50 0.57 16.26
CA LEU A 47 -19.98 -0.31 15.19
C LEU A 47 -19.24 -1.50 15.78
N ARG A 48 -19.27 -2.63 15.07
CA ARG A 48 -18.46 -3.82 15.33
C ARG A 48 -17.66 -4.14 14.08
N ILE A 49 -16.38 -3.80 14.08
CA ILE A 49 -15.50 -4.00 12.92
C ILE A 49 -14.41 -4.99 13.30
N GLY A 50 -14.20 -5.99 12.45
CA GLY A 50 -13.17 -7.01 12.62
C GLY A 50 -12.09 -7.00 11.55
N THR A 51 -11.03 -7.75 11.82
CA THR A 51 -9.97 -8.10 10.87
C THR A 51 -9.72 -9.61 10.95
N TRP A 52 -9.45 -10.24 9.80
CA TRP A 52 -9.14 -11.67 9.76
C TRP A 52 -8.31 -12.04 8.53
N ASN A 53 -7.04 -12.41 8.74
CA ASN A 53 -6.27 -13.11 7.72
C ASN A 53 -6.85 -14.52 7.53
N ILE A 54 -7.36 -14.83 6.34
CA ILE A 54 -8.09 -16.08 6.06
C ILE A 54 -7.18 -17.21 5.58
N ALA A 55 -5.87 -16.95 5.45
CA ALA A 55 -4.86 -17.94 5.11
C ALA A 55 -5.24 -18.79 3.90
N SER A 56 -5.47 -18.18 2.72
CA SER A 56 -6.04 -18.90 1.58
C SER A 56 -5.28 -20.15 1.16
N GLN A 57 -3.97 -20.23 1.45
CA GLN A 57 -3.17 -21.43 1.26
C GLN A 57 -3.65 -22.67 2.03
N LYS A 58 -4.39 -22.48 3.13
CA LYS A 58 -5.00 -23.54 3.93
C LYS A 58 -6.38 -23.96 3.42
N HIS A 59 -6.82 -23.40 2.28
CA HIS A 59 -8.13 -23.64 1.66
C HIS A 59 -9.28 -23.42 2.65
N PRO A 60 -9.49 -22.17 3.12
CA PRO A 60 -10.49 -21.85 4.13
C PRO A 60 -11.91 -22.20 3.67
N ASP A 61 -12.84 -22.24 4.63
CA ASP A 61 -14.29 -22.34 4.39
C ASP A 61 -14.95 -20.96 4.63
N PRO A 62 -15.15 -20.15 3.57
CA PRO A 62 -15.74 -18.81 3.69
C PRO A 62 -17.14 -18.80 4.32
N GLN A 63 -17.94 -19.85 4.14
CA GLN A 63 -19.30 -19.91 4.70
C GLN A 63 -19.27 -20.22 6.20
N ALA A 64 -18.35 -21.08 6.65
CA ALA A 64 -18.11 -21.26 8.09
C ALA A 64 -17.57 -19.98 8.75
N MET A 65 -16.66 -19.26 8.09
CA MET A 65 -16.16 -17.97 8.56
C MET A 65 -17.27 -16.91 8.60
N ALA A 66 -18.10 -16.80 7.56
CA ALA A 66 -19.27 -15.91 7.53
C ALA A 66 -20.24 -16.18 8.70
N ALA A 67 -20.46 -17.45 9.05
CA ALA A 67 -21.27 -17.82 10.22
C ALA A 67 -20.65 -17.35 11.55
N VAL A 68 -19.32 -17.29 11.67
CA VAL A 68 -18.65 -16.67 12.83
C VAL A 68 -18.94 -15.17 12.86
N LEU A 69 -18.84 -14.47 11.72
CA LEU A 69 -19.11 -13.03 11.65
C LEU A 69 -20.55 -12.72 12.09
N ALA A 70 -21.52 -13.49 11.59
CA ALA A 70 -22.93 -13.37 11.93
C ALA A 70 -23.18 -13.64 13.43
N LYS A 71 -22.58 -14.71 13.97
CA LYS A 71 -22.68 -15.06 15.40
C LYS A 71 -22.19 -13.93 16.31
N HIS A 72 -21.14 -13.22 15.91
CA HIS A 72 -20.57 -12.10 16.66
C HIS A 72 -21.19 -10.73 16.30
N ARG A 73 -22.11 -10.71 15.33
CA ARG A 73 -22.85 -9.53 14.86
C ARG A 73 -21.93 -8.43 14.35
N LEU A 74 -20.93 -8.80 13.54
CA LEU A 74 -20.00 -7.84 12.96
C LEU A 74 -20.66 -7.08 11.82
N ASP A 75 -20.47 -5.76 11.79
CA ASP A 75 -20.98 -4.87 10.73
C ASP A 75 -20.15 -5.02 9.44
N ALA A 76 -18.83 -5.16 9.59
CA ALA A 76 -17.90 -5.43 8.51
C ALA A 76 -16.60 -6.05 9.03
N VAL A 77 -15.89 -6.75 8.15
CA VAL A 77 -14.58 -7.34 8.44
C VAL A 77 -13.65 -7.13 7.25
N GLY A 78 -12.45 -6.63 7.53
CA GLY A 78 -11.34 -6.69 6.57
C GLY A 78 -10.72 -8.07 6.57
N ILE A 79 -10.67 -8.72 5.40
CA ILE A 79 -10.06 -10.02 5.20
C ILE A 79 -8.75 -9.88 4.41
N GLN A 80 -7.73 -10.63 4.80
CA GLN A 80 -6.41 -10.66 4.15
C GLN A 80 -6.09 -12.06 3.63
N GLU A 81 -5.15 -12.14 2.69
CA GLU A 81 -4.80 -13.36 1.97
C GLU A 81 -5.97 -13.99 1.22
N VAL A 82 -6.56 -13.22 0.30
CA VAL A 82 -7.71 -13.64 -0.47
C VAL A 82 -7.27 -14.08 -1.87
N ASP A 83 -7.49 -15.35 -2.19
CA ASP A 83 -7.36 -15.87 -3.56
C ASP A 83 -8.64 -15.67 -4.36
N VAL A 84 -8.47 -15.33 -5.63
CA VAL A 84 -9.56 -15.23 -6.59
C VAL A 84 -9.21 -16.01 -7.86
N GLN A 85 -9.89 -17.15 -8.05
CA GLN A 85 -9.87 -17.97 -9.27
C GLN A 85 -8.47 -18.24 -9.82
N ASN A 86 -7.58 -18.75 -8.98
CA ASN A 86 -6.20 -19.06 -9.34
C ASN A 86 -5.88 -20.55 -9.17
N ASN A 87 -4.67 -20.97 -9.55
CA ASN A 87 -4.25 -22.37 -9.50
C ASN A 87 -4.18 -22.92 -8.05
N ARG A 88 -4.08 -22.05 -7.04
CA ARG A 88 -4.15 -22.43 -5.62
C ARG A 88 -5.59 -22.62 -5.19
N ASN A 89 -6.50 -21.70 -5.54
CA ASN A 89 -7.92 -21.78 -5.23
C ASN A 89 -8.77 -21.40 -6.44
N SER A 90 -9.55 -22.35 -6.96
CA SER A 90 -10.39 -22.16 -8.15
C SER A 90 -11.67 -21.35 -7.90
N GLN A 91 -11.98 -21.03 -6.64
CA GLN A 91 -13.11 -20.18 -6.26
C GLN A 91 -12.67 -18.72 -6.13
N ASP A 92 -13.61 -17.79 -6.27
CA ASP A 92 -13.45 -16.43 -5.75
C ASP A 92 -13.75 -16.48 -4.24
N LEU A 93 -12.70 -16.48 -3.40
CA LEU A 93 -12.88 -16.65 -1.96
C LEU A 93 -13.60 -15.45 -1.34
N ALA A 94 -13.42 -14.23 -1.87
CA ALA A 94 -14.12 -13.05 -1.40
C ALA A 94 -15.62 -13.19 -1.66
N GLN A 95 -16.00 -13.51 -2.89
CA GLN A 95 -17.39 -13.71 -3.29
C GLN A 95 -18.05 -14.88 -2.55
N ALA A 96 -17.27 -15.89 -2.18
CA ALA A 96 -17.73 -17.05 -1.45
C ALA A 96 -18.15 -16.76 0.00
N PHE A 97 -17.84 -15.59 0.58
CA PHE A 97 -18.41 -15.16 1.87
C PHE A 97 -19.89 -14.78 1.76
N VAL A 98 -20.34 -14.31 0.59
CA VAL A 98 -21.64 -13.64 0.45
C VAL A 98 -22.81 -14.59 0.74
N ASN A 99 -23.66 -14.18 1.66
CA ASN A 99 -24.93 -14.84 2.03
C ASN A 99 -25.89 -13.79 2.65
N ASP A 100 -27.01 -14.25 3.21
CA ASP A 100 -28.03 -13.35 3.79
C ASP A 100 -27.52 -12.56 5.02
N ASP A 101 -26.50 -13.06 5.73
CA ASP A 101 -25.94 -12.41 6.94
C ASP A 101 -24.81 -11.42 6.61
N VAL A 102 -24.07 -11.63 5.51
CA VAL A 102 -23.01 -10.75 4.99
C VAL A 102 -23.17 -10.58 3.46
N PRO A 103 -24.18 -9.80 3.02
CA PRO A 103 -24.56 -9.72 1.61
C PRO A 103 -23.60 -8.95 0.69
N TYR A 104 -22.65 -8.19 1.25
CA TYR A 104 -21.78 -7.31 0.47
C TYR A 104 -20.30 -7.69 0.63
N VAL A 105 -19.57 -7.63 -0.48
CA VAL A 105 -18.12 -7.80 -0.49
C VAL A 105 -17.50 -6.91 -1.56
N HIS A 106 -16.29 -6.44 -1.29
CA HIS A 106 -15.38 -5.89 -2.26
C HIS A 106 -14.03 -6.61 -2.14
N PHE A 107 -13.35 -6.79 -3.28
CA PHE A 107 -12.01 -7.36 -3.36
C PHE A 107 -11.07 -6.34 -3.99
N ALA A 108 -9.97 -6.06 -3.31
CA ALA A 108 -8.89 -5.24 -3.81
C ALA A 108 -7.71 -6.14 -4.23
N LYS A 109 -7.49 -6.25 -5.54
CA LYS A 109 -6.35 -6.99 -6.09
C LYS A 109 -5.04 -6.37 -5.65
N GLY A 110 -4.20 -7.14 -4.98
CA GLY A 110 -2.82 -6.75 -4.65
C GLY A 110 -1.84 -7.09 -5.77
N ARG A 111 -2.06 -8.22 -6.44
CA ARG A 111 -1.29 -8.70 -7.60
C ARG A 111 -2.07 -9.74 -8.40
N ASP A 112 -1.66 -9.96 -9.65
CA ASP A 112 -1.91 -11.23 -10.32
C ASP A 112 -1.09 -12.32 -9.62
N PHE A 113 -1.64 -13.52 -9.47
CA PHE A 113 -0.99 -14.61 -8.74
C PHE A 113 -1.55 -15.95 -9.19
N ALA A 114 -0.66 -16.89 -9.50
CA ALA A 114 -0.94 -18.26 -9.89
C ALA A 114 -2.01 -18.36 -11.00
N ASP A 115 -1.86 -17.56 -12.06
CA ASP A 115 -2.80 -17.41 -13.17
C ASP A 115 -4.21 -16.90 -12.79
N GLY A 116 -4.37 -16.30 -11.61
CA GLY A 116 -5.56 -15.55 -11.20
C GLY A 116 -5.16 -14.31 -10.40
N ALA A 117 -5.86 -14.01 -9.30
CA ALA A 117 -5.56 -12.86 -8.46
C ALA A 117 -5.36 -13.21 -6.99
N PHE A 118 -4.59 -12.37 -6.30
CA PHE A 118 -4.40 -12.40 -4.85
C PHE A 118 -4.48 -10.99 -4.27
N GLY A 119 -5.08 -10.85 -3.10
CA GLY A 119 -5.27 -9.54 -2.49
C GLY A 119 -5.94 -9.58 -1.13
N ILE A 120 -6.75 -8.56 -0.89
CA ILE A 120 -7.48 -8.32 0.35
C ILE A 120 -8.94 -7.99 0.00
N GLY A 121 -9.84 -8.03 0.98
CA GLY A 121 -11.24 -7.66 0.76
C GLY A 121 -11.93 -7.14 2.01
N ILE A 122 -13.08 -6.50 1.84
CA ILE A 122 -13.98 -6.15 2.94
C ILE A 122 -15.32 -6.84 2.71
N VAL A 123 -15.74 -7.64 3.69
CA VAL A 123 -17.09 -8.22 3.77
C VAL A 123 -17.95 -7.38 4.70
N SER A 124 -19.21 -7.14 4.35
CA SER A 124 -20.09 -6.24 5.12
C SER A 124 -21.56 -6.65 5.12
N GLN A 125 -22.22 -6.31 6.23
CA GLN A 125 -23.68 -6.31 6.32
C GLN A 125 -24.33 -5.10 5.63
N HIS A 126 -23.55 -4.05 5.39
CA HIS A 126 -24.01 -2.77 4.87
C HIS A 126 -23.60 -2.61 3.41
N GLU A 127 -24.47 -1.96 2.64
CA GLU A 127 -24.18 -1.71 1.23
C GLU A 127 -22.95 -0.80 1.07
N LEU A 128 -22.07 -1.17 0.14
CA LEU A 128 -20.84 -0.41 -0.13
C LEU A 128 -21.20 0.78 -1.05
N LEU A 129 -21.16 1.99 -0.51
CA LEU A 129 -21.53 3.21 -1.23
C LEU A 129 -20.40 3.71 -2.12
N GLN A 130 -19.16 3.48 -1.70
CA GLN A 130 -17.95 3.76 -2.46
C GLN A 130 -16.95 2.66 -2.21
N VAL A 131 -16.13 2.36 -3.22
CA VAL A 131 -15.03 1.41 -3.11
C VAL A 131 -13.81 1.93 -3.86
N SER A 132 -12.62 1.68 -3.34
CA SER A 132 -11.35 2.02 -4.00
C SER A 132 -10.24 1.07 -3.58
N SER A 133 -9.27 0.87 -4.47
CA SER A 133 -8.05 0.10 -4.24
C SER A 133 -6.87 0.89 -4.80
N ILE A 134 -5.81 1.06 -4.00
CA ILE A 134 -4.60 1.78 -4.42
C ILE A 134 -3.36 1.03 -3.91
N PRO A 135 -2.40 0.67 -4.79
CA PRO A 135 -1.18 0.00 -4.40
C PRO A 135 -0.41 0.75 -3.32
N LEU A 136 0.23 0.00 -2.42
CA LEU A 136 1.17 0.51 -1.43
C LEU A 136 2.60 0.34 -1.92
N GLU A 137 3.48 1.17 -1.38
CA GLU A 137 4.92 1.05 -1.53
C GLU A 137 5.37 -0.40 -1.25
N SER A 138 6.16 -0.99 -2.16
CA SER A 138 6.63 -2.39 -2.03
C SER A 138 8.15 -2.56 -2.28
N THR A 139 8.96 -1.50 -2.19
CA THR A 139 10.42 -1.58 -2.34
C THR A 139 11.03 -2.30 -1.15
N GLY A 140 11.72 -3.42 -1.41
CA GLY A 140 12.17 -4.34 -0.37
C GLY A 140 11.26 -5.56 -0.17
N SER A 141 10.19 -5.69 -0.97
CA SER A 141 9.21 -6.78 -0.87
C SER A 141 9.33 -7.79 -2.01
N ARG A 142 8.76 -8.97 -1.78
CA ARG A 142 8.58 -10.03 -2.78
C ARG A 142 7.16 -10.11 -3.34
N ALA A 143 6.27 -9.27 -2.83
CA ALA A 143 4.89 -9.16 -3.26
C ALA A 143 4.46 -7.70 -3.18
N THR A 144 3.60 -7.28 -4.10
CA THR A 144 2.97 -5.96 -3.99
C THR A 144 1.85 -5.98 -2.97
N LYS A 145 1.67 -4.86 -2.28
CA LYS A 145 0.60 -4.64 -1.30
C LYS A 145 -0.38 -3.60 -1.81
N THR A 146 -1.60 -3.59 -1.27
CA THR A 146 -2.64 -2.61 -1.61
C THR A 146 -3.33 -2.09 -0.35
N LEU A 147 -3.93 -0.91 -0.46
CA LEU A 147 -4.83 -0.33 0.52
C LEU A 147 -6.23 -0.28 -0.10
N GLU A 148 -7.14 -1.02 0.50
CA GLU A 148 -8.56 -1.01 0.16
C GLU A 148 -9.28 0.03 1.00
N ARG A 149 -10.31 0.65 0.43
CA ARG A 149 -11.26 1.50 1.15
C ARG A 149 -12.66 1.23 0.65
N VAL A 150 -13.61 1.12 1.58
CA VAL A 150 -15.05 1.14 1.29
C VAL A 150 -15.76 2.17 2.17
N VAL A 151 -16.88 2.71 1.71
CA VAL A 151 -17.76 3.55 2.53
C VAL A 151 -19.06 2.81 2.77
N ILE A 152 -19.44 2.67 4.04
CA ILE A 152 -20.74 2.14 4.45
C ILE A 152 -21.56 3.22 5.15
N GLU A 153 -22.86 3.01 5.27
CA GLU A 153 -23.74 3.86 6.08
C GLU A 153 -24.40 3.04 7.18
N LYS A 154 -24.37 3.57 8.41
CA LYS A 154 -25.08 3.00 9.56
C LYS A 154 -25.77 4.11 10.34
N ASP A 155 -27.07 3.95 10.58
CA ASP A 155 -27.91 4.91 11.31
C ASP A 155 -27.79 6.35 10.79
N GLY A 156 -27.65 6.51 9.46
CA GLY A 156 -27.52 7.79 8.78
C GLY A 156 -26.13 8.44 8.83
N VAL A 157 -25.12 7.72 9.34
CA VAL A 157 -23.72 8.16 9.38
C VAL A 157 -22.90 7.34 8.41
N GLN A 158 -22.10 8.00 7.57
CA GLN A 158 -21.15 7.33 6.68
C GLN A 158 -19.81 7.12 7.36
N ILE A 159 -19.23 5.94 7.15
CA ILE A 159 -17.96 5.52 7.74
C ILE A 159 -17.07 4.96 6.64
N ALA A 160 -15.83 5.44 6.58
CA ALA A 160 -14.82 4.87 5.71
C ALA A 160 -14.12 3.71 6.42
N LEU A 161 -14.16 2.52 5.82
CA LEU A 161 -13.43 1.35 6.29
C LEU A 161 -12.25 1.12 5.36
N TYR A 162 -11.06 1.01 5.93
CA TYR A 162 -9.83 0.71 5.22
C TYR A 162 -9.36 -0.68 5.60
N ASN A 163 -8.77 -1.38 4.64
CA ASN A 163 -8.19 -2.70 4.86
C ASN A 163 -6.82 -2.81 4.19
N THR A 164 -5.87 -3.48 4.83
CA THR A 164 -4.55 -3.73 4.26
C THR A 164 -3.91 -5.01 4.80
N HIS A 165 -2.82 -5.43 4.15
CA HIS A 165 -1.95 -6.50 4.60
C HIS A 165 -0.50 -6.07 4.34
N LEU A 166 0.20 -5.61 5.37
CA LEU A 166 1.55 -5.04 5.22
C LEU A 166 2.60 -6.13 4.98
N SER A 167 3.78 -5.72 4.51
CA SER A 167 4.91 -6.61 4.22
C SER A 167 5.57 -7.09 5.52
N TRP A 168 6.04 -8.33 5.58
CA TRP A 168 6.79 -8.84 6.74
C TRP A 168 8.31 -8.78 6.53
N GLU A 169 8.75 -8.52 5.30
CA GLU A 169 10.14 -8.75 4.88
C GLU A 169 11.19 -7.90 5.60
N ASN A 170 10.86 -6.65 5.97
CA ASN A 170 11.74 -5.80 6.77
C ASN A 170 11.02 -4.60 7.40
N LEU A 171 11.61 -4.10 8.49
CA LEU A 171 11.10 -2.97 9.28
C LEU A 171 11.07 -1.62 8.52
N ASP A 172 12.02 -1.36 7.63
CA ASP A 172 12.05 -0.10 6.87
C ASP A 172 10.86 0.01 5.91
N LEU A 173 10.61 -1.05 5.14
CA LEU A 173 9.45 -1.14 4.26
C LEU A 173 8.14 -0.99 5.04
N ARG A 174 7.97 -1.72 6.15
CA ARG A 174 6.75 -1.59 6.97
C ARG A 174 6.53 -0.17 7.47
N ARG A 175 7.56 0.50 7.99
CA ARG A 175 7.43 1.91 8.44
C ARG A 175 7.01 2.82 7.29
N ARG A 176 7.57 2.65 6.09
CA ARG A 176 7.15 3.41 4.89
C ARG A 176 5.71 3.12 4.49
N GLN A 177 5.27 1.86 4.57
CA GLN A 177 3.87 1.48 4.32
C GLN A 177 2.91 2.06 5.38
N ILE A 178 3.25 1.96 6.66
CA ILE A 178 2.46 2.55 7.76
C ILE A 178 2.32 4.06 7.58
N ALA A 179 3.42 4.77 7.31
CA ALA A 179 3.39 6.20 7.04
C ALA A 179 2.49 6.54 5.84
N GLN A 180 2.53 5.74 4.78
CA GLN A 180 1.67 5.91 3.61
C GLN A 180 0.19 5.64 3.93
N VAL A 181 -0.12 4.62 4.73
CA VAL A 181 -1.50 4.35 5.20
C VAL A 181 -2.01 5.53 6.02
N ILE A 182 -1.26 6.00 7.02
CA ILE A 182 -1.63 7.16 7.85
C ILE A 182 -1.90 8.39 6.98
N GLN A 183 -0.97 8.71 6.06
CA GLN A 183 -1.12 9.85 5.15
C GLN A 183 -2.40 9.74 4.32
N ARG A 184 -2.65 8.58 3.70
CA ARG A 184 -3.81 8.37 2.83
C ARG A 184 -5.13 8.42 3.58
N VAL A 185 -5.19 7.81 4.77
CA VAL A 185 -6.39 7.81 5.60
C VAL A 185 -6.65 9.20 6.16
N ASN A 186 -5.63 9.93 6.61
CA ASN A 186 -5.78 11.31 7.07
C ASN A 186 -6.30 12.25 5.98
N ALA A 187 -5.88 12.05 4.72
CA ALA A 187 -6.34 12.84 3.58
C ALA A 187 -7.82 12.59 3.19
N ASP A 188 -8.44 11.50 3.65
CA ASP A 188 -9.85 11.23 3.39
C ASP A 188 -10.74 12.29 4.07
N PRO A 189 -11.66 12.95 3.36
CA PRO A 189 -12.57 13.91 3.96
C PRO A 189 -13.64 13.28 4.86
N MET A 190 -13.80 11.96 4.87
CA MET A 190 -14.78 11.27 5.73
C MET A 190 -14.48 11.51 7.22
N GLU A 191 -15.50 11.73 8.04
CA GLU A 191 -15.31 12.06 9.46
C GLU A 191 -14.88 10.84 10.29
N TYR A 192 -15.54 9.69 10.10
CA TYR A 192 -15.28 8.46 10.85
C TYR A 192 -14.54 7.47 9.96
N LYS A 193 -13.39 7.00 10.44
CA LYS A 193 -12.55 6.07 9.68
C LYS A 193 -12.07 4.95 10.58
N VAL A 194 -12.07 3.74 10.04
CA VAL A 194 -11.54 2.54 10.67
C VAL A 194 -10.53 1.90 9.73
N ILE A 195 -9.40 1.42 10.27
CA ILE A 195 -8.37 0.69 9.52
C ILE A 195 -8.29 -0.71 10.10
N THR A 196 -8.45 -1.74 9.27
CA THR A 196 -8.25 -3.14 9.62
C THR A 196 -7.04 -3.67 8.89
N GLY A 197 -6.40 -4.71 9.44
CA GLY A 197 -5.39 -5.41 8.68
C GLY A 197 -4.56 -6.37 9.51
N ASP A 198 -3.85 -7.21 8.78
CA ASP A 198 -2.62 -7.86 9.22
C ASP A 198 -1.46 -6.88 8.94
N PHE A 199 -0.95 -6.26 10.00
CA PHE A 199 0.09 -5.24 9.90
C PHE A 199 1.50 -5.84 9.89
N ASN A 200 1.65 -7.16 10.11
CA ASN A 200 2.95 -7.82 10.23
C ASN A 200 3.93 -7.08 11.17
N THR A 201 3.43 -6.41 12.21
CA THR A 201 4.25 -5.73 13.25
C THR A 201 4.80 -6.76 14.22
N ASP A 202 5.54 -7.70 13.66
CA ASP A 202 5.98 -8.95 14.28
C ASP A 202 7.25 -8.78 15.11
N GLN A 203 7.91 -7.62 15.00
CA GLN A 203 9.11 -7.36 15.76
C GLN A 203 8.72 -6.75 17.10
N HIS A 204 8.04 -5.60 17.13
CA HIS A 204 7.72 -4.91 18.38
C HIS A 204 6.32 -4.27 18.36
N GLU A 205 5.61 -4.28 19.50
CA GLU A 205 4.32 -3.56 19.65
C GLU A 205 4.43 -2.05 19.40
N TYR A 206 5.61 -1.46 19.64
CA TYR A 206 5.90 -0.03 19.39
C TYR A 206 5.80 0.37 17.91
N GLU A 207 5.78 -0.59 16.97
CA GLU A 207 5.50 -0.27 15.56
C GLU A 207 4.14 0.42 15.39
N TYR A 208 3.17 0.17 16.29
CA TYR A 208 1.89 0.86 16.30
C TYR A 208 1.95 2.32 16.79
N SER A 209 3.06 2.77 17.40
CA SER A 209 3.19 4.15 17.89
C SER A 209 3.06 5.20 16.78
N MET A 210 3.39 4.84 15.52
CA MET A 210 3.17 5.70 14.35
C MET A 210 1.71 6.14 14.21
N PHE A 211 0.75 5.30 14.63
CA PHE A 211 -0.69 5.58 14.50
C PHE A 211 -1.25 6.44 15.64
N LEU A 212 -0.58 6.50 16.79
CA LEU A 212 -1.16 7.03 18.03
C LEU A 212 -1.52 8.52 17.97
N ASP A 213 -0.92 9.27 17.04
CA ASP A 213 -1.25 10.68 16.85
C ASP A 213 -2.66 10.89 16.27
N ASN A 214 -3.13 9.99 15.41
CA ASN A 214 -4.38 10.19 14.65
C ASN A 214 -5.42 9.09 14.89
N PHE A 215 -5.00 7.98 15.48
CA PHE A 215 -5.84 6.80 15.64
C PHE A 215 -5.77 6.23 17.05
N ASN A 216 -6.87 5.64 17.49
CA ASN A 216 -6.94 4.75 18.63
C ASN A 216 -6.68 3.32 18.14
N VAL A 217 -5.85 2.57 18.87
CA VAL A 217 -5.42 1.20 18.54
C VAL A 217 -6.23 0.23 19.39
N ALA A 218 -6.93 -0.73 18.78
CA ALA A 218 -7.81 -1.65 19.52
C ALA A 218 -7.06 -2.84 20.14
N ASN A 219 -6.24 -3.56 19.39
CA ASN A 219 -5.34 -4.54 19.99
C ASN A 219 -4.24 -3.75 20.72
N GLY A 220 -4.23 -3.77 22.04
CA GLY A 220 -3.51 -2.82 22.90
C GLY A 220 -4.43 -1.92 23.75
N TYR A 221 -5.75 -1.92 23.52
CA TYR A 221 -6.70 -1.16 24.33
C TYR A 221 -6.66 -1.61 25.80
N LYS A 222 -6.52 -0.63 26.72
CA LYS A 222 -6.28 -0.87 28.16
C LYS A 222 -5.08 -1.79 28.43
N SER A 223 -4.04 -1.69 27.60
CA SER A 223 -2.83 -2.52 27.68
C SER A 223 -3.11 -4.03 27.52
N MET A 224 -4.24 -4.40 26.89
CA MET A 224 -4.56 -5.78 26.56
C MET A 224 -4.15 -6.07 25.13
N TRP A 225 -3.16 -6.94 24.97
CA TRP A 225 -2.68 -7.43 23.70
C TRP A 225 -3.08 -8.89 23.52
N TYR A 226 -3.69 -9.19 22.37
CA TYR A 226 -4.07 -10.53 21.96
C TYR A 226 -3.13 -11.02 20.88
N ASP A 227 -2.51 -12.17 21.11
CA ASP A 227 -1.85 -12.94 20.05
C ASP A 227 -2.95 -13.36 19.07
N THR A 228 -2.85 -12.84 17.84
CA THR A 228 -3.79 -13.11 16.76
C THR A 228 -3.21 -14.13 15.78
N TYR A 229 -1.89 -14.21 15.64
CA TYR A 229 -1.22 -15.28 14.92
C TYR A 229 -0.86 -16.45 15.85
N ARG A 230 -1.17 -17.69 15.43
CA ARG A 230 -1.09 -18.87 16.31
C ARG A 230 0.08 -19.83 16.08
N GLU A 231 0.92 -19.61 15.06
CA GLU A 231 2.10 -20.46 14.87
C GLU A 231 3.22 -20.02 15.83
N ALA A 232 3.07 -20.38 17.11
CA ALA A 232 3.88 -19.94 18.26
C ALA A 232 5.38 -20.33 18.22
N ASP A 233 5.85 -20.94 17.13
CA ASP A 233 7.23 -21.40 16.95
C ASP A 233 7.94 -20.70 15.76
N ASP A 234 7.37 -19.64 15.17
CA ASP A 234 8.08 -18.88 14.14
C ASP A 234 9.28 -18.12 14.76
N PRO A 235 10.53 -18.54 14.49
CA PRO A 235 11.70 -17.93 15.12
C PRO A 235 12.03 -16.54 14.57
N SER A 236 11.34 -16.09 13.52
CA SER A 236 11.51 -14.75 12.95
C SER A 236 10.63 -13.70 13.63
N MET A 237 9.58 -14.12 14.34
CA MET A 237 8.64 -13.24 15.04
C MET A 237 9.02 -13.10 16.51
N ASN A 238 8.94 -11.87 17.02
CA ASN A 238 9.15 -11.54 18.42
C ASN A 238 7.82 -11.24 19.15
N VAL A 239 6.79 -10.83 18.43
CA VAL A 239 5.42 -10.61 18.93
C VAL A 239 4.38 -11.19 17.96
N PHE A 240 3.26 -11.68 18.48
CA PHE A 240 2.21 -12.37 17.70
C PHE A 240 0.92 -11.55 17.55
N THR A 241 0.93 -10.29 17.99
CA THR A 241 -0.19 -9.36 18.02
C THR A 241 -0.25 -8.51 16.74
N ILE A 242 -0.22 -9.17 15.58
CA ILE A 242 0.02 -8.53 14.28
C ILE A 242 -1.26 -8.09 13.56
N ASP A 243 -2.44 -8.55 14.01
CA ASP A 243 -3.73 -8.10 13.49
C ASP A 243 -4.33 -7.02 14.41
N ASN A 244 -4.83 -5.94 13.80
CA ASN A 244 -5.40 -4.83 14.55
C ASN A 244 -6.61 -4.18 13.87
N VAL A 245 -7.39 -3.46 14.68
CA VAL A 245 -8.43 -2.54 14.22
C VAL A 245 -8.14 -1.17 14.82
N LEU A 246 -7.94 -0.17 13.98
CA LEU A 246 -7.63 1.20 14.37
C LEU A 246 -8.81 2.11 14.03
N CYS A 247 -9.08 3.15 14.82
CA CYS A 247 -10.14 4.11 14.50
C CYS A 247 -9.70 5.56 14.73
N THR A 248 -10.30 6.51 14.04
CA THR A 248 -10.02 7.94 14.24
C THR A 248 -10.37 8.39 15.67
N LYS A 249 -9.72 9.45 16.17
CA LYS A 249 -9.87 9.90 17.57
C LYS A 249 -11.27 10.41 17.97
N ASN A 250 -12.17 10.61 17.01
CA ASN A 250 -13.60 10.85 17.23
C ASN A 250 -14.42 9.55 17.32
N MET A 251 -13.77 8.41 17.54
CA MET A 251 -14.40 7.13 17.83
C MET A 251 -13.81 6.55 19.11
N ARG A 252 -14.68 6.13 20.04
CA ARG A 252 -14.28 5.51 21.29
C ARG A 252 -14.32 4.00 21.17
N ILE A 253 -13.21 3.33 21.49
CA ILE A 253 -13.19 1.87 21.69
C ILE A 253 -13.91 1.56 23.01
N THR A 254 -14.94 0.73 22.94
CA THR A 254 -15.75 0.32 24.09
C THR A 254 -15.46 -1.11 24.54
N ASP A 255 -15.11 -1.99 23.60
CA ASP A 255 -14.73 -3.38 23.87
C ASP A 255 -13.82 -3.93 22.76
N ILE A 256 -13.05 -4.97 23.07
CA ILE A 256 -12.21 -5.70 22.12
C ILE A 256 -12.34 -7.20 22.35
N GLN A 257 -12.28 -8.00 21.29
CA GLN A 257 -12.53 -9.43 21.36
C GLN A 257 -11.64 -10.20 20.38
N ARG A 258 -11.08 -11.32 20.85
CA ARG A 258 -10.43 -12.34 20.03
C ARG A 258 -11.34 -13.57 19.93
N VAL A 259 -11.55 -14.07 18.72
CA VAL A 259 -12.34 -15.28 18.46
C VAL A 259 -11.43 -16.35 17.86
N GLU A 260 -11.07 -17.30 18.70
CA GLU A 260 -10.23 -18.44 18.33
C GLU A 260 -11.04 -19.50 17.57
N SER A 261 -10.48 -20.02 16.47
CA SER A 261 -11.11 -21.07 15.66
C SER A 261 -10.08 -21.86 14.84
N ASP A 262 -10.41 -23.05 14.36
CA ASP A 262 -9.53 -23.84 13.47
C ASP A 262 -9.61 -23.44 11.99
N LEU A 263 -10.25 -22.30 11.67
CA LEU A 263 -10.56 -21.89 10.29
C LEU A 263 -9.38 -21.18 9.59
N SER A 264 -8.43 -20.63 10.35
CA SER A 264 -7.22 -19.96 9.86
C SER A 264 -6.12 -20.10 10.92
N ASP A 265 -4.85 -19.90 10.57
CA ASP A 265 -3.76 -19.69 11.55
C ASP A 265 -3.87 -18.36 12.29
N HIS A 266 -4.61 -17.41 11.74
CA HIS A 266 -4.98 -16.19 12.45
C HIS A 266 -6.36 -16.31 13.11
N ASP A 267 -6.48 -15.75 14.31
CA ASP A 267 -7.74 -15.56 15.01
C ASP A 267 -8.46 -14.30 14.51
N LEU A 268 -9.79 -14.36 14.43
CA LEU A 268 -10.59 -13.18 14.18
C LEU A 268 -10.43 -12.22 15.37
N PHE A 269 -10.00 -10.99 15.09
CA PHE A 269 -9.94 -9.90 16.07
C PHE A 269 -10.95 -8.82 15.70
N TYR A 270 -11.74 -8.34 16.66
CA TYR A 270 -12.67 -7.23 16.43
C TYR A 270 -12.79 -6.30 17.61
N ALA A 271 -13.27 -5.09 17.32
CA ALA A 271 -13.50 -4.04 18.29
C ALA A 271 -14.91 -3.47 18.16
N GLU A 272 -15.45 -3.01 19.29
CA GLU A 272 -16.71 -2.30 19.37
C GLU A 272 -16.46 -0.81 19.57
N PHE A 273 -17.08 0.02 18.73
CA PHE A 273 -16.89 1.47 18.73
C PHE A 273 -18.18 2.21 19.07
N GLU A 274 -18.03 3.35 19.72
CA GLU A 274 -19.04 4.41 19.82
C GLU A 274 -18.54 5.61 19.00
N LEU A 275 -19.35 6.08 18.05
CA LEU A 275 -19.03 7.28 17.27
C LEU A 275 -19.31 8.53 18.08
N LEU A 276 -18.35 9.43 18.13
CA LEU A 276 -18.40 10.67 18.90
C LEU A 276 -18.52 11.87 17.94
N GLY A 277 -19.34 12.86 18.28
CA GLY A 277 -19.40 14.12 17.54
C GLY A 277 -18.18 15.04 17.76
N GLU A 278 -17.17 14.59 18.50
CA GLU A 278 -15.95 15.34 18.82
C GLU A 278 -14.76 14.40 19.01
N VAL A 279 -13.55 14.96 18.88
CA VAL A 279 -12.28 14.25 19.10
C VAL A 279 -11.99 14.11 20.60
N GLU A 280 -11.64 12.91 21.05
CA GLU A 280 -11.13 12.69 22.42
C GLU A 280 -9.60 12.64 22.46
N GLY A 281 -9.01 13.31 23.45
CA GLY A 281 -7.56 13.29 23.69
C GLY A 281 -6.78 14.22 22.76
N LEU A 282 -5.49 13.91 22.60
CA LEU A 282 -4.61 14.59 21.66
C LEU A 282 -4.75 13.95 20.27
N ALA A 283 -4.83 14.78 19.24
CA ALA A 283 -4.90 14.35 17.85
C ALA A 283 -4.19 15.33 16.93
N ASN A 284 -3.66 14.85 15.81
CA ASN A 284 -3.05 15.67 14.75
C ASN A 284 -1.94 16.60 15.28
N SER A 285 -1.03 16.08 16.10
CA SER A 285 0.16 16.84 16.52
C SER A 285 1.18 17.00 15.38
N ASP A 286 1.08 16.18 14.32
CA ASP A 286 2.01 16.15 13.19
C ASP A 286 3.45 15.76 13.60
N ASN A 287 3.60 15.02 14.70
CA ASN A 287 4.91 14.49 15.11
C ASN A 287 5.38 13.38 14.16
N ARG A 288 6.38 13.68 13.33
CA ARG A 288 6.99 12.77 12.36
C ARG A 288 7.95 11.76 13.00
N ALA A 289 8.34 11.95 14.26
CA ALA A 289 9.27 11.06 14.95
C ALA A 289 8.62 9.75 15.41
N LEU A 290 7.29 9.72 15.55
CA LEU A 290 6.57 8.59 16.15
C LEU A 290 6.87 7.26 15.46
N GLY A 291 7.22 6.25 16.25
CA GLY A 291 7.53 4.89 15.79
C GLY A 291 8.67 4.80 14.76
N GLN A 292 9.45 5.86 14.57
CA GLN A 292 10.60 5.87 13.66
C GLN A 292 11.76 5.06 14.23
N ASN A 293 12.71 4.67 13.38
CA ASN A 293 13.88 3.92 13.80
C ASN A 293 14.82 4.82 14.59
N VAL A 294 15.26 4.32 15.75
CA VAL A 294 16.11 5.05 16.69
C VAL A 294 17.40 4.28 16.92
N ILE A 295 18.53 4.94 16.66
CA ILE A 295 19.87 4.42 16.92
C ILE A 295 20.47 5.22 18.06
N VAL A 296 20.85 4.55 19.15
CA VAL A 296 21.42 5.18 20.34
C VAL A 296 22.83 4.66 20.62
N SER A 297 23.66 5.48 21.26
CA SER A 297 25.02 5.09 21.68
C SER A 297 25.07 4.02 22.76
N SER A 298 24.00 3.88 23.55
CA SER A 298 23.93 2.95 24.66
C SER A 298 22.63 2.15 24.63
N LEU A 299 22.76 0.83 24.62
CA LEU A 299 21.64 -0.11 24.67
C LEU A 299 21.51 -0.69 26.08
N ASN A 300 20.28 -0.86 26.53
CA ASN A 300 19.92 -1.53 27.76
C ASN A 300 18.78 -2.51 27.44
N GLU A 301 18.93 -3.77 27.85
CA GLU A 301 17.91 -4.82 27.60
C GLU A 301 16.55 -4.48 28.24
N GLU A 302 16.53 -3.66 29.29
CA GLU A 302 15.30 -3.24 29.99
C GLU A 302 14.68 -1.94 29.44
N ILE A 303 15.42 -1.16 28.64
CA ILE A 303 15.00 0.18 28.20
C ILE A 303 15.10 0.28 26.68
N SER A 304 13.93 0.22 26.05
CA SER A 304 13.79 0.35 24.60
C SER A 304 14.17 1.77 24.13
N PRO A 305 14.97 1.92 23.06
CA PRO A 305 15.19 3.22 22.39
C PRO A 305 13.89 3.85 21.86
N TYR A 306 12.86 3.05 21.59
CA TYR A 306 11.58 3.54 21.06
C TYR A 306 10.78 4.38 22.06
N LEU A 307 11.13 4.37 23.35
CA LEU A 307 10.59 5.29 24.36
C LEU A 307 10.89 6.77 24.04
N LEU A 308 11.85 7.04 23.14
CA LEU A 308 12.11 8.39 22.65
C LEU A 308 11.05 8.89 21.67
N VAL A 309 10.21 8.00 21.11
CA VAL A 309 9.33 8.27 19.97
C VAL A 309 8.00 7.50 20.05
N ASP A 310 7.51 7.19 21.25
CA ASP A 310 6.32 6.35 21.46
C ASP A 310 5.05 7.14 21.83
N TYR A 311 5.14 8.47 21.95
CA TYR A 311 4.05 9.37 22.36
C TYR A 311 3.71 9.33 23.87
N ASP A 312 4.44 8.57 24.69
CA ASP A 312 4.27 8.54 26.15
C ASP A 312 5.39 9.30 26.89
N THR A 313 5.12 10.58 27.17
CA THR A 313 6.06 11.45 27.89
C THR A 313 6.29 11.07 29.35
N LYS A 314 5.74 9.95 29.85
CA LYS A 314 5.92 9.46 31.24
C LYS A 314 6.98 8.38 31.35
N THR A 315 7.46 7.83 30.24
CA THR A 315 8.41 6.72 30.20
C THR A 315 9.74 7.19 29.60
N PRO A 316 10.67 7.73 30.40
CA PRO A 316 11.93 8.23 29.88
C PRO A 316 12.81 7.09 29.35
N TRP A 317 13.40 7.31 28.17
CA TRP A 317 14.61 6.60 27.78
C TRP A 317 15.78 7.07 28.63
N VAL A 318 16.60 6.12 29.10
CA VAL A 318 17.76 6.39 29.96
C VAL A 318 19.03 5.84 29.31
N SER A 319 20.01 6.71 29.10
CA SER A 319 21.32 6.33 28.56
C SER A 319 22.19 5.57 29.57
N ASP A 320 23.35 5.06 29.13
CA ASP A 320 24.42 4.69 30.06
C ASP A 320 25.07 5.93 30.73
N ALA A 321 25.98 5.68 31.67
CA ALA A 321 26.67 6.73 32.42
C ALA A 321 27.91 7.34 31.72
N ALA A 322 28.19 7.10 30.44
CA ALA A 322 29.20 7.87 29.73
C ALA A 322 28.70 9.30 29.45
N ASP A 323 29.62 10.28 29.48
CA ASP A 323 29.25 11.70 29.30
C ASP A 323 28.83 12.02 27.87
N GLN A 324 29.48 11.41 26.88
CA GLN A 324 29.15 11.57 25.48
C GLN A 324 28.15 10.49 25.07
N GLN A 325 26.97 10.91 24.64
CA GLN A 325 25.96 10.04 24.06
C GLN A 325 25.51 10.59 22.71
N PHE A 326 24.99 9.73 21.84
CA PHE A 326 24.28 10.15 20.65
C PHE A 326 22.94 9.42 20.52
N ILE A 327 22.02 10.09 19.83
CA ILE A 327 20.73 9.55 19.41
C ILE A 327 20.57 9.95 17.95
N THR A 328 20.21 9.01 17.08
CA THR A 328 19.86 9.27 15.68
C THR A 328 18.46 8.72 15.42
N ILE A 329 17.58 9.56 14.89
CA ILE A 329 16.25 9.15 14.40
C ILE A 329 16.28 9.15 12.88
N GLU A 330 15.98 8.00 12.29
CA GLU A 330 15.78 7.83 10.85
C GLU A 330 14.29 7.90 10.52
N LEU A 331 13.90 8.97 9.82
CA LEU A 331 12.53 9.21 9.37
C LEU A 331 12.16 8.30 8.19
N ASP A 332 10.87 8.02 7.98
CA ASP A 332 10.39 7.16 6.88
C ASP A 332 10.65 7.76 5.48
N ARG A 333 10.72 9.09 5.39
CA ARG A 333 11.02 9.85 4.16
C ARG A 333 11.73 11.15 4.48
N VAL A 334 12.00 11.96 3.46
CA VAL A 334 12.59 13.29 3.64
C VAL A 334 11.50 14.31 3.98
N TYR A 335 11.69 15.03 5.07
CA TYR A 335 10.82 16.11 5.52
C TYR A 335 11.53 17.46 5.43
N ALA A 336 10.77 18.53 5.19
CA ALA A 336 11.20 19.91 5.42
C ALA A 336 11.02 20.23 6.91
N VAL A 337 11.97 19.80 7.74
CA VAL A 337 11.87 19.91 9.20
C VAL A 337 11.91 21.37 9.61
N ASP A 338 10.87 21.82 10.29
CA ASP A 338 10.72 23.20 10.77
C ASP A 338 10.99 23.34 12.26
N GLN A 339 10.70 22.29 13.05
CA GLN A 339 10.90 22.29 14.49
C GLN A 339 11.26 20.90 15.01
N ILE A 340 12.15 20.85 16.01
CA ILE A 340 12.46 19.66 16.80
C ILE A 340 12.23 20.00 18.27
N ASN A 341 11.46 19.18 18.97
CA ASN A 341 11.32 19.29 20.42
C ASN A 341 12.07 18.14 21.11
N VAL A 342 12.79 18.46 22.18
CA VAL A 342 13.42 17.47 23.06
C VAL A 342 12.88 17.68 24.47
N LEU A 343 12.16 16.68 24.98
CA LEU A 343 11.56 16.69 26.31
C LEU A 343 12.44 15.87 27.25
N TRP A 344 12.86 16.51 28.34
CA TRP A 344 13.80 15.93 29.29
C TRP A 344 13.11 15.56 30.60
N ASP A 345 13.63 14.52 31.27
CA ASP A 345 13.33 14.27 32.68
C ASP A 345 14.43 14.86 33.59
N THR A 346 14.82 14.15 34.64
CA THR A 346 15.56 14.71 35.77
C THR A 346 17.03 14.88 35.42
N VAL A 347 17.63 13.91 34.73
CA VAL A 347 19.06 13.93 34.38
C VAL A 347 19.28 14.42 32.95
N LYS A 348 19.66 15.70 32.81
CA LYS A 348 19.81 16.37 31.52
C LYS A 348 21.25 16.62 31.12
N ALA A 349 21.46 16.76 29.81
CA ALA A 349 22.67 17.38 29.28
C ALA A 349 22.81 18.82 29.77
N LYS A 350 24.05 19.31 29.87
CA LYS A 350 24.29 20.76 29.95
C LYS A 350 24.19 21.40 28.58
N GLN A 351 24.64 20.67 27.56
CA GLN A 351 24.66 21.12 26.18
C GLN A 351 24.50 19.93 25.24
N TYR A 352 23.96 20.17 24.06
CA TYR A 352 23.94 19.18 22.99
C TYR A 352 23.93 19.84 21.61
N LEU A 353 24.41 19.09 20.62
CA LEU A 353 24.36 19.46 19.21
C LEU A 353 23.17 18.76 18.56
N VAL A 354 22.42 19.48 17.72
CA VAL A 354 21.40 18.93 16.84
C VAL A 354 21.86 19.08 15.41
N SER A 355 21.90 17.97 14.68
CA SER A 355 22.34 17.91 13.29
C SER A 355 21.34 17.14 12.44
N GLY A 356 21.27 17.51 11.16
CA GLY A 356 20.42 16.85 10.16
C GLY A 356 21.27 16.22 9.06
N SER A 357 20.75 15.18 8.41
CA SER A 357 21.39 14.55 7.26
C SER A 357 20.35 13.98 6.27
N LEU A 358 20.73 13.86 5.00
CA LEU A 358 19.97 13.16 3.96
C LEU A 358 20.49 11.73 3.71
N ASP A 359 21.74 11.44 4.08
CA ASP A 359 22.48 10.21 3.75
C ASP A 359 22.89 9.38 4.98
N GLY A 360 22.69 9.90 6.18
CA GLY A 360 23.07 9.26 7.43
C GLY A 360 24.57 9.27 7.73
N GLU A 361 25.39 9.86 6.86
CA GLU A 361 26.86 9.92 6.97
C GLU A 361 27.35 11.36 7.16
N SER A 362 26.88 12.26 6.28
CA SER A 362 27.23 13.68 6.27
C SER A 362 26.19 14.47 7.05
N TYR A 363 26.57 14.94 8.24
CA TYR A 363 25.69 15.73 9.10
C TYR A 363 25.99 17.23 9.02
N GLN A 364 24.94 18.03 8.87
CA GLN A 364 24.99 19.48 9.00
C GLN A 364 24.42 19.91 10.35
N THR A 365 25.12 20.81 11.04
CA THR A 365 24.62 21.41 12.28
C THR A 365 23.36 22.21 12.01
N LEU A 366 22.29 21.89 12.74
CA LEU A 366 21.03 22.63 12.73
C LEU A 366 20.96 23.60 13.92
N ALA A 367 21.40 23.16 15.10
CA ALA A 367 21.42 23.99 16.30
C ALA A 367 22.45 23.52 17.34
N GLU A 368 22.96 24.45 18.14
CA GLU A 368 23.78 24.19 19.33
C GLU A 368 23.04 24.67 20.58
N ILE A 369 22.79 23.76 21.52
CA ILE A 369 22.03 24.04 22.74
C ILE A 369 22.99 24.04 23.93
N GLN A 370 23.02 25.13 24.70
CA GLN A 370 23.97 25.35 25.80
C GLN A 370 23.28 25.55 27.16
N ASP A 371 21.99 25.88 27.16
CA ASP A 371 21.14 26.14 28.34
C ASP A 371 19.90 25.23 28.30
N VAL A 372 20.12 23.92 28.44
CA VAL A 372 19.08 22.87 28.31
C VAL A 372 17.95 23.07 29.34
N LYS A 373 16.70 23.05 28.84
CA LYS A 373 15.48 23.25 29.64
C LYS A 373 14.78 21.92 29.97
N ASP A 374 13.60 21.98 30.59
CA ASP A 374 12.71 20.80 30.70
C ASP A 374 12.19 20.38 29.32
N SER A 375 11.94 21.35 28.44
CA SER A 375 11.60 21.13 27.04
C SER A 375 12.30 22.20 26.20
N ASP A 376 13.08 21.74 25.23
CA ASP A 376 13.71 22.60 24.24
C ASP A 376 12.91 22.51 22.95
N ALA A 377 12.44 23.65 22.44
CA ALA A 377 11.81 23.78 21.12
C ALA A 377 12.81 24.46 20.18
N ILE A 378 13.29 23.72 19.19
CA ILE A 378 14.40 24.09 18.33
C ILE A 378 13.86 24.36 16.93
N ALA A 379 13.92 25.62 16.49
CA ALA A 379 13.55 25.99 15.13
C ALA A 379 14.63 25.56 14.13
N VAL A 380 14.22 24.86 13.08
CA VAL A 380 15.09 24.27 12.05
C VAL A 380 14.90 24.93 10.68
N ASN A 381 13.86 25.76 10.47
CA ASN A 381 13.64 26.56 9.26
C ASN A 381 13.48 25.74 7.96
N ASN A 382 12.62 24.72 7.97
CA ASN A 382 12.26 23.89 6.82
C ASN A 382 13.45 23.19 6.14
N GLN A 383 14.44 22.73 6.91
CA GLN A 383 15.61 22.04 6.33
C GLN A 383 15.21 20.64 5.85
N PRO A 384 15.64 20.22 4.64
CA PRO A 384 15.50 18.84 4.19
C PRO A 384 16.28 17.88 5.09
N VAL A 385 15.58 16.95 5.75
CA VAL A 385 16.18 15.99 6.68
C VAL A 385 15.53 14.61 6.53
N LYS A 386 16.37 13.58 6.49
CA LYS A 386 16.02 12.15 6.62
C LYS A 386 16.48 11.58 7.97
N PHE A 387 17.61 12.08 8.49
CA PHE A 387 18.20 11.68 9.76
C PHE A 387 18.37 12.89 10.68
N VAL A 388 17.81 12.83 11.88
CA VAL A 388 18.08 13.80 12.95
C VAL A 388 19.03 13.17 13.95
N ARG A 389 20.13 13.85 14.29
CA ARG A 389 21.10 13.37 15.29
C ARG A 389 21.28 14.38 16.42
N LEU A 390 21.22 13.89 17.65
CA LEU A 390 21.55 14.61 18.88
C LEU A 390 22.87 14.07 19.41
N GLU A 391 23.80 14.96 19.76
CA GLU A 391 25.05 14.61 20.43
C GLU A 391 25.11 15.31 21.79
N LEU A 392 24.95 14.53 22.86
CA LEU A 392 24.74 14.99 24.23
C LEU A 392 26.08 15.06 24.97
N SER A 393 26.28 16.11 25.79
CA SER A 393 27.46 16.21 26.66
C SER A 393 27.24 17.04 27.93
N GLY A 394 28.18 16.89 28.87
CA GLY A 394 28.26 17.72 30.06
C GLY A 394 27.22 17.38 31.12
N LYS A 395 26.99 16.11 31.44
CA LYS A 395 25.98 15.70 32.42
C LYS A 395 26.19 16.30 33.81
N LYS A 396 25.08 16.49 34.54
CA LYS A 396 25.09 17.01 35.93
C LYS A 396 25.43 15.93 36.97
N ALA A 397 25.12 14.66 36.72
CA ALA A 397 25.35 13.54 37.64
C ALA A 397 26.29 12.50 37.02
N ALA A 398 27.50 12.35 37.57
CA ALA A 398 28.56 11.53 36.98
C ALA A 398 28.23 10.03 36.88
N ASN A 399 27.32 9.52 37.72
CA ASN A 399 26.98 8.08 37.79
C ASN A 399 25.59 7.73 37.24
N GLN A 400 24.88 8.71 36.66
CA GLN A 400 23.57 8.51 36.03
C GLN A 400 23.68 8.76 34.52
N GLY A 401 22.77 8.16 33.76
CA GLY A 401 22.57 8.43 32.34
C GLY A 401 21.63 9.60 32.10
N TYR A 402 21.58 10.09 30.87
CA TYR A 402 20.63 11.10 30.43
C TYR A 402 19.22 10.51 30.36
N GLU A 403 18.21 11.32 30.69
CA GLU A 403 16.81 10.93 30.68
C GLU A 403 16.03 11.86 29.73
N ILE A 404 15.49 11.28 28.65
CA ILE A 404 14.68 11.98 27.64
C ILE A 404 13.34 11.24 27.53
N THR A 405 12.25 11.98 27.66
CA THR A 405 10.89 11.42 27.64
C THR A 405 10.26 11.39 26.26
N GLU A 406 10.66 12.28 25.36
CA GLU A 406 10.15 12.30 23.99
C GLU A 406 11.04 13.19 23.11
N ILE A 407 11.23 12.79 21.86
CA ILE A 407 11.76 13.61 20.79
C ILE A 407 10.67 13.75 19.73
N GLN A 408 10.28 14.99 19.45
CA GLN A 408 9.25 15.29 18.46
C GLN A 408 9.87 16.02 17.27
N ILE A 409 9.51 15.64 16.06
CA ILE A 409 10.02 16.23 14.82
C ILE A 409 8.82 16.70 14.01
N PHE A 410 8.80 17.98 13.63
CA PHE A 410 7.71 18.59 12.86
C PHE A 410 8.24 19.08 11.52
N GLY A 411 7.39 18.94 10.49
CA GLY A 411 7.68 19.35 9.14
C GLY A 411 6.79 18.65 8.13
N ASP A 412 6.69 19.24 6.94
CA ASP A 412 5.93 18.66 5.83
C ASP A 412 6.81 17.70 5.02
N PRO A 413 6.24 16.60 4.48
CA PRO A 413 6.91 15.80 3.47
C PRO A 413 7.36 16.69 2.30
N LEU A 414 8.60 16.53 1.83
CA LEU A 414 9.04 17.28 0.67
C LEU A 414 8.39 16.75 -0.61
N SER A 415 7.74 17.64 -1.36
CA SER A 415 7.33 17.33 -2.73
C SER A 415 8.52 17.44 -3.68
N PRO A 416 8.92 16.36 -4.38
CA PRO A 416 10.07 16.38 -5.26
C PRO A 416 9.79 17.21 -6.53
N GLN A 417 10.82 17.90 -7.04
CA GLN A 417 10.83 18.38 -8.42
C GLN A 417 11.16 17.18 -9.32
N ILE A 418 10.20 16.75 -10.15
CA ILE A 418 10.35 15.55 -10.97
C ILE A 418 10.98 15.87 -12.34
N ASP A 419 11.94 15.04 -12.74
CA ASP A 419 12.37 14.90 -14.12
C ASP A 419 11.77 13.61 -14.72
N SER A 420 10.76 13.78 -15.57
CA SER A 420 10.00 12.67 -16.16
C SER A 420 10.73 11.97 -17.31
N ALA A 421 11.99 12.31 -17.60
CA ALA A 421 12.75 11.64 -18.64
C ALA A 421 13.01 10.18 -18.29
N ASN A 422 12.88 9.29 -19.28
CA ASN A 422 13.26 7.89 -19.15
C ASN A 422 14.78 7.80 -18.86
N ARG A 423 15.13 7.04 -17.83
CA ARG A 423 16.52 6.75 -17.41
C ARG A 423 17.14 5.59 -18.18
N LEU A 424 16.34 4.80 -18.89
CA LEU A 424 16.81 3.64 -19.64
C LEU A 424 17.17 3.99 -21.09
N PRO A 425 18.31 3.49 -21.62
CA PRO A 425 18.61 3.57 -23.04
C PRO A 425 17.75 2.57 -23.83
N GLN A 426 17.28 3.00 -25.01
CA GLN A 426 16.58 2.14 -25.99
C GLN A 426 15.41 1.31 -25.42
N GLY A 427 14.76 1.77 -24.34
CA GLY A 427 13.66 1.03 -23.71
C GLY A 427 12.37 0.94 -24.53
N SER A 428 12.22 1.77 -25.58
CA SER A 428 11.12 1.69 -26.54
C SER A 428 11.39 0.70 -27.69
N PHE A 429 12.61 0.13 -27.77
CA PHE A 429 12.98 -0.88 -28.77
C PHE A 429 12.79 -0.54 -30.27
N GLU A 430 12.57 0.73 -30.61
CA GLU A 430 12.38 1.20 -31.99
C GLU A 430 13.62 1.10 -32.89
N VAL A 431 14.81 0.90 -32.31
CA VAL A 431 16.06 0.78 -33.05
C VAL A 431 16.55 -0.66 -32.98
N TRP A 432 16.29 -1.43 -34.05
CA TRP A 432 16.79 -2.80 -34.19
C TRP A 432 17.74 -2.95 -35.38
N ASN A 433 19.01 -3.23 -35.09
CA ASN A 433 20.06 -3.42 -36.11
C ASN A 433 20.46 -4.90 -36.28
N GLY A 434 19.62 -5.84 -35.84
CA GLY A 434 19.93 -7.28 -35.84
C GLY A 434 20.72 -7.78 -34.63
N ASN A 435 20.98 -6.90 -33.66
CA ASN A 435 21.68 -7.19 -32.40
C ASN A 435 20.83 -6.72 -31.20
N GLN A 436 21.20 -7.18 -30.01
CA GLN A 436 20.67 -6.72 -28.74
C GLN A 436 20.61 -5.17 -28.64
N PRO A 437 19.51 -4.59 -28.10
CA PRO A 437 19.40 -3.15 -27.88
C PRO A 437 20.54 -2.60 -27.01
N GLU A 438 21.01 -1.39 -27.33
CA GLU A 438 22.10 -0.74 -26.60
C GLU A 438 21.72 -0.53 -25.12
N GLY A 439 22.62 -0.92 -24.21
CA GLY A 439 22.39 -0.83 -22.76
C GLY A 439 21.55 -1.95 -22.16
N TRP A 440 21.15 -2.93 -22.96
CA TRP A 440 20.49 -4.16 -22.51
C TRP A 440 21.44 -5.34 -22.62
N ASN A 441 21.32 -6.31 -21.71
CA ASN A 441 22.09 -7.55 -21.68
C ASN A 441 21.15 -8.76 -21.63
N TRP A 442 21.41 -9.77 -22.46
CA TRP A 442 20.69 -11.03 -22.48
C TRP A 442 21.64 -12.14 -22.08
N THR A 443 21.32 -12.85 -21.01
CA THR A 443 22.15 -13.92 -20.48
C THR A 443 21.34 -15.17 -20.24
N VAL A 444 21.99 -16.33 -20.37
CA VAL A 444 21.40 -17.64 -20.12
C VAL A 444 22.20 -18.28 -18.99
N VAL A 445 21.54 -18.62 -17.88
CA VAL A 445 22.17 -19.16 -16.67
C VAL A 445 21.91 -20.67 -16.60
N GLN A 446 22.98 -21.50 -16.54
CA GLN A 446 23.16 -23.00 -16.60
C GLN A 446 21.92 -23.94 -16.61
N ALA A 447 21.89 -25.14 -17.25
CA ALA A 447 22.95 -26.17 -17.35
C ALA A 447 23.03 -26.97 -18.68
N GLU A 448 24.29 -27.33 -19.02
CA GLU A 448 24.81 -28.28 -20.04
C GLU A 448 24.11 -28.32 -21.42
N GLU A 449 24.81 -27.86 -22.46
CA GLU A 449 24.41 -28.10 -23.85
C GLU A 449 24.34 -29.62 -24.11
N HIS A 450 23.14 -30.13 -24.35
CA HIS A 450 22.92 -31.45 -24.93
C HIS A 450 22.39 -31.26 -26.35
N SER A 451 22.77 -32.14 -27.28
CA SER A 451 22.31 -32.08 -28.68
C SER A 451 20.78 -32.09 -28.74
N GLY A 452 20.17 -31.06 -29.34
CA GLY A 452 18.71 -30.87 -29.43
C GLY A 452 18.11 -29.85 -28.46
N SER A 453 18.92 -29.01 -27.81
CA SER A 453 18.43 -27.96 -26.91
C SER A 453 17.71 -26.82 -27.63
N ALA A 454 16.55 -26.42 -27.09
CA ALA A 454 15.82 -25.20 -27.43
C ALA A 454 16.74 -23.96 -27.36
N ALA A 455 16.69 -23.11 -28.39
CA ALA A 455 17.44 -21.85 -28.42
C ALA A 455 16.54 -20.69 -27.99
N PHE A 456 17.02 -19.86 -27.07
CA PHE A 456 16.43 -18.55 -26.84
C PHE A 456 16.67 -17.68 -28.07
N VAL A 457 15.62 -17.02 -28.55
CA VAL A 457 15.71 -16.07 -29.66
C VAL A 457 15.25 -14.71 -29.17
N LEU A 458 16.13 -13.73 -29.36
CA LEU A 458 15.87 -12.31 -29.14
C LEU A 458 15.73 -11.63 -30.49
N SER A 459 14.61 -10.95 -30.73
CA SER A 459 14.35 -10.25 -31.99
C SER A 459 13.44 -9.03 -31.78
N ALA A 460 13.46 -8.08 -32.71
CA ALA A 460 12.40 -7.08 -32.79
C ALA A 460 11.20 -7.63 -33.58
N ASP A 461 10.00 -7.25 -33.16
CA ASP A 461 8.73 -7.59 -33.80
C ASP A 461 7.91 -6.31 -34.05
N THR A 462 7.20 -6.27 -35.16
CA THR A 462 6.25 -5.18 -35.50
C THR A 462 4.91 -5.30 -34.78
N ALA A 463 4.68 -6.44 -34.12
CA ALA A 463 3.56 -6.58 -33.22
C ALA A 463 3.91 -5.87 -31.91
N ALA A 464 3.53 -4.60 -31.84
CA ALA A 464 3.76 -3.68 -30.73
C ALA A 464 2.42 -3.14 -30.22
N LYS A 465 2.38 -2.51 -29.03
CA LYS A 465 1.13 -1.94 -28.50
C LYS A 465 0.66 -0.77 -29.35
N THR A 466 1.60 0.03 -29.85
CA THR A 466 1.31 1.17 -30.73
C THR A 466 1.49 0.75 -32.19
N VAL A 467 0.46 0.95 -33.02
CA VAL A 467 0.54 0.60 -34.45
C VAL A 467 1.66 1.38 -35.14
N GLY A 468 2.60 0.65 -35.73
CA GLY A 468 3.76 1.23 -36.44
C GLY A 468 5.02 1.39 -35.59
N SER A 469 5.00 0.91 -34.34
CA SER A 469 6.15 0.82 -33.44
C SER A 469 6.73 -0.60 -33.44
N SER A 470 7.85 -0.83 -32.73
CA SER A 470 8.51 -2.14 -32.62
C SER A 470 8.60 -2.56 -31.16
N SER A 471 8.39 -3.85 -30.88
CA SER A 471 8.57 -4.42 -29.54
C SER A 471 9.76 -5.38 -29.51
N LEU A 472 10.31 -5.60 -28.32
CA LEU A 472 11.28 -6.66 -28.08
C LEU A 472 10.54 -7.98 -27.89
N MET A 473 10.78 -8.94 -28.78
CA MET A 473 10.24 -10.30 -28.70
C MET A 473 11.31 -11.27 -28.18
N LEU A 474 10.96 -12.00 -27.13
CA LEU A 474 11.74 -13.09 -26.54
C LEU A 474 10.97 -14.40 -26.69
N THR A 475 11.57 -15.41 -27.31
CA THR A 475 10.93 -16.73 -27.46
C THR A 475 11.82 -17.84 -26.94
N GLN A 476 11.20 -18.86 -26.35
CA GLN A 476 11.82 -20.15 -26.05
C GLN A 476 11.02 -21.27 -26.73
N SER A 477 11.69 -22.19 -27.43
CA SER A 477 11.04 -23.29 -28.17
C SER A 477 11.69 -24.65 -27.91
N GLY A 478 11.07 -25.48 -27.05
CA GLY A 478 11.38 -26.90 -26.89
C GLY A 478 11.33 -27.42 -25.45
N ILE A 479 11.63 -28.71 -25.23
CA ILE A 479 11.49 -29.36 -23.92
C ILE A 479 12.71 -29.03 -23.03
N ARG A 480 12.63 -27.99 -22.18
CA ARG A 480 13.55 -27.82 -21.06
C ARG A 480 12.84 -27.30 -19.80
N SER A 481 13.20 -27.88 -18.66
CA SER A 481 12.92 -27.36 -17.31
C SER A 481 14.25 -26.94 -16.67
N GLY A 482 14.36 -25.71 -16.16
CA GLY A 482 15.50 -25.27 -15.33
C GLY A 482 16.66 -24.59 -16.06
N ILE A 483 16.41 -23.87 -17.17
CA ILE A 483 17.31 -22.80 -17.64
C ILE A 483 16.59 -21.48 -17.44
N ASP A 484 17.31 -20.50 -16.88
CA ASP A 484 16.81 -19.13 -16.78
C ASP A 484 17.43 -18.25 -17.87
N GLY A 485 16.56 -17.61 -18.66
CA GLY A 485 16.92 -16.46 -19.49
C GLY A 485 16.76 -15.18 -18.67
N VAL A 486 17.74 -14.29 -18.74
CA VAL A 486 17.72 -13.02 -18.00
C VAL A 486 17.99 -11.87 -18.96
N LEU A 487 16.97 -11.03 -19.14
CA LEU A 487 17.10 -9.72 -19.79
C LEU A 487 17.35 -8.68 -18.71
N SER A 488 18.45 -7.94 -18.81
CA SER A 488 18.80 -6.94 -17.79
C SER A 488 19.29 -5.63 -18.38
N THR A 489 19.15 -4.56 -17.61
CA THR A 489 19.66 -3.23 -17.89
C THR A 489 19.95 -2.50 -16.57
N SER A 490 20.52 -1.31 -16.64
CA SER A 490 20.74 -0.48 -15.46
C SER A 490 20.44 0.98 -15.71
N ALA A 491 20.09 1.69 -14.65
CA ALA A 491 19.81 3.12 -14.65
C ALA A 491 20.55 3.80 -13.50
N ALA A 492 21.05 5.02 -13.73
CA ALA A 492 21.43 5.90 -12.64
C ALA A 492 20.17 6.40 -11.93
N VAL A 493 20.19 6.42 -10.60
CA VAL A 493 19.07 6.89 -9.77
C VAL A 493 19.58 7.84 -8.68
N LYS A 494 18.73 8.74 -8.24
CA LYS A 494 19.02 9.63 -7.11
C LYS A 494 18.64 8.95 -5.79
N PRO A 495 19.34 9.23 -4.68
CA PRO A 495 18.92 8.76 -3.36
C PRO A 495 17.59 9.40 -2.92
N ASN A 496 16.86 8.75 -2.01
CA ASN A 496 15.62 9.24 -1.40
C ASN A 496 14.56 9.74 -2.42
N THR A 497 14.48 9.12 -3.59
CA THR A 497 13.67 9.59 -4.72
C THR A 497 12.66 8.53 -5.13
N THR A 498 11.45 8.94 -5.47
CA THR A 498 10.42 8.04 -6.00
C THR A 498 10.52 7.94 -7.52
N TYR A 499 10.59 6.71 -8.01
CA TYR A 499 10.60 6.36 -9.42
C TYR A 499 9.43 5.43 -9.74
N GLN A 500 9.10 5.35 -11.02
CA GLN A 500 8.17 4.38 -11.56
C GLN A 500 8.89 3.52 -12.60
N LEU A 501 8.80 2.20 -12.44
CA LEU A 501 8.98 1.24 -13.53
C LEU A 501 7.65 1.13 -14.28
N VAL A 502 7.65 1.38 -15.58
CA VAL A 502 6.48 1.16 -16.45
C VAL A 502 6.92 0.47 -17.72
N PHE A 503 6.11 -0.48 -18.19
CA PHE A 503 6.31 -1.12 -19.48
C PHE A 503 5.01 -1.73 -19.98
N ASP A 504 4.95 -1.88 -21.29
CA ASP A 504 3.92 -2.63 -21.98
C ASP A 504 4.39 -4.06 -22.20
N HIS A 505 3.48 -5.02 -22.01
CA HIS A 505 3.79 -6.41 -22.24
C HIS A 505 2.60 -7.17 -22.79
N ARG A 506 2.93 -8.31 -23.40
CA ARG A 506 2.00 -9.40 -23.69
C ARG A 506 2.81 -10.68 -23.72
N ALA A 507 2.16 -11.80 -23.45
CA ALA A 507 2.80 -13.10 -23.47
C ALA A 507 1.92 -14.16 -24.13
N GLN A 508 2.56 -15.19 -24.66
CA GLN A 508 1.90 -16.37 -25.17
C GLN A 508 2.53 -17.60 -24.51
N GLN A 509 1.69 -18.42 -23.87
CA GLN A 509 2.10 -19.67 -23.19
C GLN A 509 3.11 -19.49 -22.04
N LEU A 510 3.45 -18.26 -21.66
CA LEU A 510 4.26 -17.98 -20.47
C LEU A 510 3.36 -18.07 -19.24
N SER A 511 3.75 -18.89 -18.26
CA SER A 511 3.10 -18.88 -16.94
C SER A 511 3.60 -17.68 -16.13
N SER A 512 2.74 -17.08 -15.31
CA SER A 512 3.16 -16.04 -14.37
C SER A 512 4.20 -16.55 -13.36
N THR A 513 4.19 -17.86 -13.07
CA THR A 513 5.19 -18.53 -12.20
C THR A 513 6.57 -18.64 -12.83
N ASP A 514 6.68 -18.49 -14.15
CA ASP A 514 7.94 -18.64 -14.89
C ASP A 514 8.61 -17.29 -15.17
N PHE A 515 8.08 -16.20 -14.61
CA PHE A 515 8.57 -14.84 -14.78
C PHE A 515 8.84 -14.14 -13.45
N THR A 516 9.96 -13.41 -13.39
CA THR A 516 10.33 -12.59 -12.23
C THR A 516 10.82 -11.22 -12.67
N ILE A 517 10.34 -10.16 -11.99
CA ILE A 517 10.98 -8.85 -12.01
C ILE A 517 11.93 -8.75 -10.82
N GLU A 518 13.20 -8.46 -11.07
CA GLU A 518 14.18 -8.12 -10.05
C GLU A 518 14.66 -6.69 -10.23
N MET A 519 14.66 -5.92 -9.14
CA MET A 519 15.24 -4.58 -9.09
C MET A 519 16.20 -4.52 -7.91
N THR A 520 17.48 -4.29 -8.21
CA THR A 520 18.55 -4.24 -7.21
C THR A 520 19.18 -2.86 -7.20
N GLN A 521 18.96 -2.10 -6.13
CA GLN A 521 19.61 -0.81 -5.93
C GLN A 521 21.06 -1.03 -5.47
N LYS A 522 21.97 -0.16 -5.94
CA LYS A 522 23.40 -0.21 -5.59
C LYS A 522 23.88 1.13 -5.08
N THR A 523 24.84 1.08 -4.15
CA THR A 523 25.60 2.24 -3.70
C THR A 523 26.58 2.71 -4.78
N ALA A 524 27.17 3.90 -4.61
CA ALA A 524 28.20 4.43 -5.51
C ALA A 524 29.45 3.51 -5.63
N ASN A 525 29.67 2.63 -4.63
CA ASN A 525 30.75 1.64 -4.66
C ASN A 525 30.33 0.31 -5.33
N GLY A 526 29.09 0.21 -5.82
CA GLY A 526 28.54 -0.96 -6.50
C GLY A 526 28.00 -2.05 -5.55
N GLU A 527 27.85 -1.77 -4.27
CA GLU A 527 27.31 -2.72 -3.28
C GLU A 527 25.78 -2.75 -3.35
N SER A 528 25.18 -3.94 -3.34
CA SER A 528 23.72 -4.10 -3.35
C SER A 528 23.08 -3.67 -2.02
N ILE A 529 21.96 -2.97 -2.12
CA ILE A 529 21.17 -2.51 -0.95
C ILE A 529 20.01 -3.48 -0.76
N SER A 530 20.23 -4.53 0.05
CA SER A 530 19.27 -5.64 0.21
C SER A 530 17.92 -5.23 0.79
N THR A 531 17.87 -4.23 1.69
CA THR A 531 16.62 -3.74 2.29
C THR A 531 15.65 -3.13 1.28
N HIS A 532 16.15 -2.75 0.10
CA HIS A 532 15.38 -2.14 -0.98
C HIS A 532 15.30 -3.02 -2.23
N GLN A 533 15.70 -4.29 -2.13
CA GLN A 533 15.63 -5.22 -3.24
C GLN A 533 14.17 -5.63 -3.50
N VAL A 534 13.75 -5.54 -4.76
CA VAL A 534 12.43 -6.01 -5.20
C VAL A 534 12.62 -7.31 -5.98
N THR A 535 11.84 -8.34 -5.63
CA THR A 535 11.83 -9.63 -6.33
C THR A 535 10.39 -10.11 -6.47
N LEU A 536 9.74 -9.66 -7.54
CA LEU A 536 8.34 -9.92 -7.81
C LEU A 536 8.21 -11.14 -8.72
N ASN A 537 7.94 -12.29 -8.10
CA ASN A 537 7.54 -13.52 -8.80
C ASN A 537 6.04 -13.55 -8.95
N ASP A 538 5.52 -13.94 -10.12
CA ASP A 538 4.09 -14.19 -10.26
C ASP A 538 3.26 -12.93 -9.90
N ASN A 539 3.47 -11.84 -10.65
CA ASN A 539 2.85 -10.53 -10.41
C ASN A 539 2.19 -9.90 -11.65
N LEU A 540 2.28 -10.50 -12.84
CA LEU A 540 1.66 -9.98 -14.07
C LEU A 540 0.66 -10.96 -14.69
N CYS A 541 -0.34 -10.43 -15.38
CA CYS A 541 -1.24 -11.20 -16.21
C CYS A 541 -0.50 -11.61 -17.49
N MET A 542 -0.10 -12.87 -17.62
CA MET A 542 0.59 -13.37 -18.81
C MET A 542 -0.38 -13.59 -20.00
N SER A 543 -0.97 -12.49 -20.45
CA SER A 543 -2.05 -12.45 -21.44
C SER A 543 -1.54 -12.31 -22.87
N GLU A 544 -2.23 -12.90 -23.83
CA GLU A 544 -1.99 -12.68 -25.26
C GLU A 544 -2.34 -11.24 -25.71
N GLU A 545 -3.13 -10.52 -24.90
CA GLU A 545 -3.47 -9.12 -25.11
C GLU A 545 -2.46 -8.19 -24.44
N TRP A 546 -2.15 -7.07 -25.10
CA TRP A 546 -1.30 -6.03 -24.51
C TRP A 546 -1.89 -5.47 -23.21
N ALA A 547 -1.06 -5.47 -22.17
CA ALA A 547 -1.31 -4.89 -20.86
C ALA A 547 -0.18 -3.93 -20.46
N VAL A 548 -0.47 -3.07 -19.47
CA VAL A 548 0.50 -2.13 -18.90
C VAL A 548 0.82 -2.57 -17.49
N TYR A 549 2.09 -2.67 -17.17
CA TYR A 549 2.53 -2.86 -15.79
C TYR A 549 3.20 -1.59 -15.29
N SER A 550 2.88 -1.15 -14.07
CA SER A 550 3.47 0.03 -13.48
C SER A 550 3.70 -0.17 -11.99
N LEU A 551 4.94 -0.02 -11.54
CA LEU A 551 5.35 -0.15 -10.15
C LEU A 551 6.08 1.12 -9.71
N ASN A 552 5.51 1.81 -8.72
CA ASN A 552 6.22 2.88 -8.03
C ASN A 552 7.17 2.28 -6.99
N PHE A 553 8.39 2.81 -6.91
CA PHE A 553 9.42 2.36 -5.97
C PHE A 553 10.23 3.55 -5.44
N VAL A 554 10.78 3.41 -4.22
CA VAL A 554 11.55 4.46 -3.54
C VAL A 554 13.01 4.05 -3.44
N THR A 555 13.92 4.97 -3.74
CA THR A 555 15.35 4.69 -3.61
C THR A 555 15.86 4.92 -2.20
N ALA A 556 16.77 4.05 -1.75
CA ALA A 556 17.46 4.19 -0.48
C ALA A 556 18.27 5.50 -0.45
N TYR A 557 18.60 5.98 0.75
CA TYR A 557 19.38 7.21 0.95
C TYR A 557 20.81 7.12 0.40
N SER A 558 21.33 5.91 0.16
CA SER A 558 22.66 5.65 -0.37
C SER A 558 22.65 5.12 -1.82
N ALA A 559 21.48 5.07 -2.46
CA ALA A 559 21.35 4.55 -3.82
C ALA A 559 21.95 5.50 -4.87
N ASP A 560 22.70 4.91 -5.81
CA ASP A 560 23.34 5.59 -6.94
C ASP A 560 22.89 5.00 -8.29
N SER A 561 22.66 3.68 -8.33
CA SER A 561 22.17 2.99 -9.52
C SER A 561 21.15 1.89 -9.19
N LEU A 562 20.39 1.49 -10.21
CA LEU A 562 19.47 0.38 -10.17
C LEU A 562 19.79 -0.60 -11.30
N ASP A 563 19.94 -1.88 -10.96
CA ASP A 563 19.90 -2.97 -11.92
C ASP A 563 18.45 -3.48 -12.03
N LEU A 564 17.89 -3.49 -13.24
CA LEU A 564 16.59 -4.09 -13.57
C LEU A 564 16.82 -5.40 -14.33
N SER A 565 16.16 -6.47 -13.91
CA SER A 565 16.20 -7.76 -14.60
C SER A 565 14.81 -8.38 -14.74
N PHE A 566 14.53 -8.92 -15.91
CA PHE A 566 13.41 -9.81 -16.18
C PHE A 566 13.96 -11.23 -16.32
N ARG A 567 13.63 -12.10 -15.37
CA ARG A 567 13.98 -13.52 -15.43
C ARG A 567 12.83 -14.31 -16.03
N LEU A 568 13.18 -15.25 -16.87
CA LEU A 568 12.28 -16.08 -17.65
C LEU A 568 12.73 -17.53 -17.56
N SER A 569 11.80 -18.42 -17.28
CA SER A 569 12.02 -19.87 -17.23
C SER A 569 10.91 -20.60 -17.99
N GLY A 570 10.81 -21.92 -17.88
CA GLY A 570 9.81 -22.71 -18.61
C GLY A 570 10.25 -23.18 -20.00
N ALA A 571 9.40 -24.00 -20.63
CA ALA A 571 9.75 -24.80 -21.81
C ALA A 571 9.38 -24.13 -23.15
N GLU A 572 8.16 -23.63 -23.29
CA GLU A 572 7.66 -23.04 -24.54
C GLU A 572 6.83 -21.79 -24.23
N TRP A 573 7.29 -20.64 -24.72
CA TRP A 573 6.62 -19.37 -24.52
C TRP A 573 7.16 -18.27 -25.43
N THR A 574 6.39 -17.20 -25.54
CA THR A 574 6.83 -15.91 -26.10
C THR A 574 6.46 -14.78 -25.17
N LEU A 575 7.38 -13.83 -24.95
CA LEU A 575 7.16 -12.57 -24.26
C LEU A 575 7.46 -11.43 -25.23
N TRP A 576 6.59 -10.42 -25.25
CA TRP A 576 6.87 -9.14 -25.87
C TRP A 576 6.94 -8.06 -24.79
N LEU A 577 7.97 -7.22 -24.88
CA LEU A 577 8.14 -6.02 -24.05
C LEU A 577 8.21 -4.80 -24.95
N ASP A 578 7.56 -3.73 -24.54
CA ASP A 578 7.57 -2.45 -25.23
C ASP A 578 7.57 -1.30 -24.22
N ASP A 579 8.10 -0.15 -24.63
CA ASP A 579 8.16 1.08 -23.84
C ASP A 579 8.59 0.89 -22.37
N VAL A 580 9.69 0.17 -22.13
CA VAL A 580 10.24 -0.01 -20.78
C VAL A 580 10.91 1.27 -20.30
N GLN A 581 10.42 1.84 -19.21
CA GLN A 581 10.90 3.10 -18.66
C GLN A 581 11.13 3.01 -17.16
N ILE A 582 12.18 3.71 -16.72
CA ILE A 582 12.35 4.14 -15.34
C ILE A 582 12.33 5.66 -15.36
N ARG A 583 11.42 6.27 -14.61
CA ARG A 583 11.26 7.74 -14.58
C ARG A 583 10.85 8.21 -13.19
N GLU A 584 11.22 9.43 -12.81
CA GLU A 584 10.74 10.01 -11.55
C GLU A 584 9.23 10.23 -11.64
N ALA A 585 8.52 9.94 -10.55
CA ALA A 585 7.07 10.04 -10.52
C ALA A 585 6.58 10.53 -9.16
N VAL A 586 5.46 11.25 -9.17
CA VAL A 586 4.64 11.50 -7.99
C VAL A 586 3.51 10.45 -7.99
N PRO A 587 3.49 9.49 -7.03
CA PRO A 587 2.46 8.46 -6.98
C PRO A 587 1.07 9.02 -6.76
N THR A 588 0.06 8.37 -7.32
CA THR A 588 -1.33 8.58 -6.94
C THR A 588 -1.56 7.94 -5.56
N GLU A 589 -1.99 8.74 -4.59
CA GLU A 589 -2.20 8.32 -3.21
C GLU A 589 -3.67 8.07 -2.90
N ASN A 590 -4.58 8.90 -3.42
CA ASN A 590 -6.02 8.76 -3.26
C ASN A 590 -6.79 9.22 -4.50
N ILE A 591 -7.97 8.65 -4.71
CA ILE A 591 -8.99 9.16 -5.63
C ILE A 591 -10.33 9.19 -4.90
N PHE A 592 -10.86 10.38 -4.64
CA PHE A 592 -12.18 10.55 -4.03
C PHE A 592 -13.20 10.97 -5.07
N LEU A 593 -14.31 10.22 -5.16
CA LEU A 593 -15.41 10.53 -6.06
C LEU A 593 -16.58 11.15 -5.30
N LYS A 594 -17.26 12.08 -5.98
CA LYS A 594 -18.47 12.75 -5.47
C LYS A 594 -19.50 12.87 -6.58
N THR A 595 -20.77 12.83 -6.22
CA THR A 595 -21.91 13.08 -7.12
C THR A 595 -22.95 13.93 -6.37
N GLU A 596 -23.69 14.76 -7.10
CA GLU A 596 -24.82 15.51 -6.52
C GLU A 596 -26.02 14.61 -6.22
N ALA A 597 -26.17 13.53 -6.99
CA ALA A 597 -27.24 12.55 -6.84
C ALA A 597 -26.70 11.14 -7.07
N ALA A 598 -26.88 10.26 -6.09
CA ALA A 598 -26.57 8.83 -6.20
C ALA A 598 -27.81 8.00 -6.57
N ALA A 599 -29.02 8.53 -6.34
CA ALA A 599 -30.28 7.93 -6.76
C ALA A 599 -30.88 8.74 -7.92
N LEU A 600 -31.21 8.07 -9.01
CA LEU A 600 -31.67 8.68 -10.28
C LEU A 600 -32.90 7.96 -10.80
N LYS A 601 -33.76 8.63 -11.56
CA LYS A 601 -34.79 7.95 -12.37
C LYS A 601 -34.27 7.65 -13.76
N VAL A 602 -34.89 6.71 -14.46
CA VAL A 602 -34.55 6.43 -15.86
C VAL A 602 -34.60 7.70 -16.71
N GLY A 603 -33.51 7.99 -17.42
CA GLY A 603 -33.34 9.18 -18.26
C GLY A 603 -32.74 10.40 -17.55
N ASP A 604 -32.67 10.39 -16.21
CA ASP A 604 -31.98 11.43 -15.46
C ASP A 604 -30.47 11.40 -15.72
N LYS A 605 -29.83 12.52 -15.41
CA LYS A 605 -28.39 12.69 -15.49
C LYS A 605 -27.83 13.27 -14.20
N THR A 606 -26.62 12.86 -13.85
CA THR A 606 -25.80 13.48 -12.80
C THR A 606 -24.36 13.60 -13.30
N THR A 607 -23.55 14.38 -12.60
CA THR A 607 -22.11 14.46 -12.86
C THR A 607 -21.38 13.82 -11.69
N VAL A 608 -20.51 12.86 -11.99
CA VAL A 608 -19.54 12.33 -11.04
C VAL A 608 -18.23 13.08 -11.24
N THR A 609 -17.67 13.62 -10.16
CA THR A 609 -16.37 14.30 -10.17
C THR A 609 -15.37 13.50 -9.37
N GLY A 610 -14.12 13.43 -9.84
CA GLY A 610 -13.02 12.79 -9.14
C GLY A 610 -11.94 13.79 -8.71
N GLU A 611 -11.46 13.63 -7.47
CA GLU A 611 -10.32 14.35 -6.91
C GLU A 611 -9.16 13.38 -6.70
N ARG A 612 -8.10 13.53 -7.49
CA ARG A 612 -6.86 12.75 -7.36
C ARG A 612 -5.89 13.49 -6.46
N LEU A 613 -5.36 12.81 -5.45
CA LEU A 613 -4.35 13.33 -4.52
C LEU A 613 -3.03 12.53 -4.63
N PRO A 614 -1.88 13.22 -4.53
CA PRO A 614 -1.75 14.67 -4.72
C PRO A 614 -2.19 15.07 -6.14
N LYS A 615 -2.56 16.34 -6.34
CA LYS A 615 -3.06 16.81 -7.64
C LYS A 615 -2.00 16.67 -8.74
N GLU A 616 -0.74 16.77 -8.34
CA GLU A 616 0.47 16.68 -9.15
C GLU A 616 0.87 15.24 -9.50
N ALA A 617 0.12 14.22 -9.05
CA ALA A 617 0.40 12.82 -9.36
C ALA A 617 0.61 12.59 -10.87
N SER A 618 1.62 11.81 -11.23
CA SER A 618 2.12 11.69 -12.61
C SER A 618 2.35 10.26 -13.06
N ASP A 619 1.98 9.29 -12.23
CA ASP A 619 2.30 7.88 -12.37
C ASP A 619 1.32 7.14 -13.29
N VAL A 620 0.02 7.40 -13.17
CA VAL A 620 -1.01 6.66 -13.93
C VAL A 620 -1.94 7.58 -14.73
N THR A 621 -2.47 7.03 -15.83
CA THR A 621 -3.58 7.62 -16.58
C THR A 621 -4.89 7.00 -16.09
N LEU A 622 -5.92 7.81 -15.85
CA LEU A 622 -7.22 7.36 -15.33
C LEU A 622 -8.31 7.44 -16.39
N HIS A 623 -9.21 6.46 -16.37
CA HIS A 623 -10.32 6.33 -17.30
C HIS A 623 -11.65 6.12 -16.57
N TRP A 624 -12.71 6.76 -17.05
CA TRP A 624 -14.06 6.55 -16.54
C TRP A 624 -14.58 5.16 -16.94
N PHE A 625 -15.33 4.53 -16.05
CA PHE A 625 -16.00 3.26 -16.31
C PHE A 625 -17.36 3.16 -15.59
N SER A 626 -18.19 2.25 -16.10
CA SER A 626 -19.40 1.77 -15.44
C SER A 626 -19.34 0.25 -15.27
N SER A 627 -19.70 -0.25 -14.08
CA SER A 627 -19.78 -1.69 -13.84
C SER A 627 -20.94 -2.35 -14.60
N ASP A 628 -21.99 -1.58 -14.96
CA ASP A 628 -23.09 -2.04 -15.81
C ASP A 628 -23.68 -0.89 -16.64
N GLU A 629 -23.21 -0.74 -17.87
CA GLU A 629 -23.70 0.24 -18.85
C GLU A 629 -25.18 0.07 -19.22
N ARG A 630 -25.80 -1.08 -18.91
CA ARG A 630 -27.24 -1.27 -19.12
C ARG A 630 -28.07 -0.52 -18.08
N VAL A 631 -27.48 -0.24 -16.90
CA VAL A 631 -28.09 0.50 -15.78
C VAL A 631 -27.72 1.97 -15.86
N ALA A 632 -26.42 2.29 -16.01
CA ALA A 632 -25.94 3.66 -16.09
C ALA A 632 -24.67 3.75 -16.97
N VAL A 633 -24.62 4.73 -17.86
CA VAL A 633 -23.44 5.01 -18.71
C VAL A 633 -22.75 6.28 -18.24
N VAL A 634 -21.42 6.33 -18.34
CA VAL A 634 -20.61 7.50 -18.01
C VAL A 634 -19.76 7.90 -19.22
N ASP A 635 -19.66 9.20 -19.51
CA ASP A 635 -18.78 9.71 -20.56
C ASP A 635 -17.40 10.13 -20.02
N GLU A 636 -16.50 10.54 -20.92
CA GLU A 636 -15.13 10.97 -20.57
C GLU A 636 -15.09 12.21 -19.65
N GLN A 637 -16.20 12.94 -19.52
CA GLN A 637 -16.32 14.12 -18.65
C GLN A 637 -16.97 13.78 -17.30
N GLY A 638 -17.30 12.51 -17.04
CA GLY A 638 -17.96 12.06 -15.82
C GLY A 638 -19.48 12.31 -15.81
N GLN A 639 -20.10 12.66 -16.94
CA GLN A 639 -21.56 12.78 -17.00
C GLN A 639 -22.18 11.38 -17.08
N VAL A 640 -23.01 11.07 -16.09
CA VAL A 640 -23.73 9.81 -15.98
C VAL A 640 -25.14 9.97 -16.52
N THR A 641 -25.60 9.02 -17.33
CA THR A 641 -27.00 8.91 -17.78
C THR A 641 -27.61 7.62 -17.27
N ALA A 642 -28.74 7.74 -16.56
CA ALA A 642 -29.50 6.60 -16.05
C ALA A 642 -30.28 5.91 -17.18
N MET A 643 -30.07 4.61 -17.35
CA MET A 643 -30.56 3.84 -18.49
C MET A 643 -31.72 2.91 -18.13
N LYS A 644 -31.59 2.13 -17.05
CA LYS A 644 -32.60 1.16 -16.58
C LYS A 644 -32.54 1.01 -15.07
N PRO A 645 -33.66 0.62 -14.42
CA PRO A 645 -33.66 0.34 -13.00
C PRO A 645 -32.61 -0.71 -12.62
N GLY A 646 -31.88 -0.46 -11.54
CA GLY A 646 -30.78 -1.30 -11.09
C GLY A 646 -29.71 -0.51 -10.36
N LYS A 647 -28.59 -1.15 -10.08
CA LYS A 647 -27.42 -0.52 -9.44
C LYS A 647 -26.18 -0.73 -10.28
N ALA A 648 -25.33 0.29 -10.36
CA ALA A 648 -24.05 0.24 -11.04
C ALA A 648 -23.03 1.12 -10.33
N TYR A 649 -21.79 0.67 -10.25
CA TYR A 649 -20.68 1.50 -9.83
C TYR A 649 -20.17 2.32 -11.01
N ILE A 650 -20.02 3.62 -10.78
CA ILE A 650 -19.39 4.55 -11.71
C ILE A 650 -18.07 4.99 -11.10
N GLY A 651 -16.97 4.88 -11.85
CA GLY A 651 -15.65 5.08 -11.29
C GLY A 651 -14.57 5.52 -12.26
N LEU A 652 -13.38 5.73 -11.69
CA LEU A 652 -12.12 5.94 -12.38
C LEU A 652 -11.21 4.75 -12.11
N CYS A 653 -10.47 4.29 -13.12
CA CYS A 653 -9.41 3.31 -12.94
C CYS A 653 -8.21 3.56 -13.83
N SER A 654 -7.03 3.09 -13.39
CA SER A 654 -5.82 3.07 -14.21
C SER A 654 -5.85 1.97 -15.27
N ASP A 655 -5.00 2.13 -16.28
CA ASP A 655 -4.66 1.13 -17.29
C ASP A 655 -3.69 0.04 -16.78
N SER A 656 -2.95 0.34 -15.71
CA SER A 656 -2.01 -0.59 -15.07
C SER A 656 -2.69 -1.80 -14.43
N GLU A 657 -2.03 -2.96 -14.50
CA GLU A 657 -2.43 -4.19 -13.82
C GLU A 657 -2.39 -4.09 -12.29
N LEU A 658 -1.42 -3.35 -11.74
CA LEU A 658 -1.44 -2.88 -10.36
C LEU A 658 -2.41 -1.71 -10.27
N ARG A 659 -3.68 -2.06 -10.19
CA ARG A 659 -4.77 -1.13 -10.48
C ARG A 659 -4.95 -0.12 -9.37
N VAL A 660 -4.96 1.15 -9.77
CA VAL A 660 -5.51 2.26 -8.99
C VAL A 660 -6.96 2.43 -9.42
N GLU A 661 -7.92 2.31 -8.50
CA GLU A 661 -9.33 2.50 -8.83
C GLU A 661 -10.13 3.13 -7.69
N SER A 662 -11.21 3.81 -8.07
CA SER A 662 -12.19 4.38 -7.15
C SER A 662 -13.54 4.44 -7.86
N SER A 663 -14.62 4.09 -7.18
CA SER A 663 -15.97 4.10 -7.72
C SER A 663 -17.01 4.40 -6.65
N LEU A 664 -18.16 4.93 -7.07
CA LEU A 664 -19.32 5.14 -6.22
C LEU A 664 -20.56 4.47 -6.79
N LEU A 665 -21.49 4.09 -5.92
CA LEU A 665 -22.72 3.41 -6.27
C LEU A 665 -23.76 4.40 -6.82
N ILE A 666 -24.27 4.12 -8.01
CA ILE A 666 -25.46 4.78 -8.58
C ILE A 666 -26.62 3.79 -8.56
N THR A 667 -27.74 4.22 -7.98
CA THR A 667 -29.02 3.51 -8.02
C THR A 667 -29.95 4.19 -9.02
N VAL A 668 -30.49 3.41 -9.94
CA VAL A 668 -31.52 3.86 -10.89
C VAL A 668 -32.85 3.26 -10.48
N GLU A 669 -33.83 4.12 -10.28
CA GLU A 669 -35.22 3.82 -9.96
C GLU A 669 -36.10 3.95 -11.21
N GLU A 670 -37.36 3.47 -11.12
CA GLU A 670 -38.35 3.54 -12.21
C GLU A 670 -38.70 4.96 -12.68
#